data_AF-A0A844P434-F1
#
_entry.id   AF-A0A844P434-F1
#
_cell.length_a   1.000
_cell.length_b   1.000
_cell.length_c   1.000
_cell.angle_alpha   90.00
_cell.angle_beta   90.00
_cell.angle_gamma   90.00
#
_symmetry.space_group_name_H-M   'P 1'
#
loop_
_entity.id
_entity.type
_entity.pdbx_description
1 polymer ?
#
loop_
_entity_poly.entity_id
_entity_poly.type
_entity_poly.pdbx_seq_one_letter_code
_entity_poly.pdbx_strand_id
1 'polypeptide(L)'
;MKIKKVEIEAFRAYRSKSDGTFDFTYDGEEPANFVALYAPNGFGKSSFYDAVEWAVTNHLERLGGDYNKVNHQSAAKSTKSPNEGLKILRNKYVDEKVETKVTVSTKGKSVFERKLPKLRKNQIDILIGDHKKRENDFFRRVILSQDEIDRFLREAKPQERYSKFMESFGGDIETARKELSALINENKSELSALNKKRKSLLDELKQPVDLSIFEQFNSVATELNSLGENIALFDESLSSQTVHKLDANLVSRQFELNTSLHANSKKLEVLSELLNKIPEIELHTGYEIEQKTKLNRLLKGVTDADKYKGLLDSHEKCVEEQKQANVRLNRLVEVAESAESFLQTESRLEDITKTKSVLTEECNRLNVELAGIKRNQTELNNELKIDEDRASLLRSSVDSSGPVYAELSNNRKRLDALNQQITDKKVEIQIDKAQQEKLGRELSELSALRITSSLLLAGKVGGLVFERQKIEQLTRCQADLDLLEVHNRTLQATQKAITEQMETHERLVSIGLDYLSIKPSHICPLCTEPHSSPEELIVKVKGQNLLSELSQENSKKISLTSTRQKELRDEIQRITQQAVESQALQLTDIRNKLHEIGVKLVIAEREESAFVLEHKNLKNRNSELEKLVWGLSNQELVTRVEAELNQLSMKRPNLIQRIDKLVTQIQSVNESLKMKRVELDALDSEMETKNSAHVYVTVLAYLNENAIAAQELNKHCEKRKNELEADVQGYRTACEALANQCHELQQEMLIDGTWVDFSQMKIEKETLEVALTSTQSVINAFYINLSNIISINSDDTLEQAKVLITEKMNESQVHAHELEKLLSGVKLLLQLMTSFKPYIKHISTQAELDGLERQLEQRNQVDEVLAAEMTVVVEKLEVLINNFFFEALINSIYKKIDPHPTFKKVEFKVSFDTEKPSLNILVRDGDGGMISPILYFSAAQTNILSLSVFLANALHATDDEGNPIDVILIDDPIQSMDSINVLSTIDLLRSICIKFDKQLIISTHDENFFGLLQRKIPTEIFGSKFLQLEKFGVVVPVEQISNI
;
A
#
# COMPACT_ATOMS: atom_id res chain seq x y z
N MET A 1 16.87 -50.68 -27.16
CA MET A 1 15.88 -50.30 -28.22
C MET A 1 16.51 -50.34 -29.62
N LYS A 2 15.99 -51.16 -30.56
CA LYS A 2 16.42 -51.23 -31.99
C LYS A 2 15.23 -50.98 -32.94
N ILE A 3 15.43 -50.26 -34.04
CA ILE A 3 14.40 -49.89 -35.03
C ILE A 3 14.22 -51.01 -36.06
N LYS A 4 13.00 -51.53 -36.20
CA LYS A 4 12.60 -52.50 -37.23
C LYS A 4 12.25 -51.81 -38.55
N LYS A 5 11.43 -50.76 -38.45
CA LYS A 5 10.77 -50.15 -39.62
C LYS A 5 10.46 -48.67 -39.37
N VAL A 6 10.64 -47.84 -40.39
CA VAL A 6 10.23 -46.42 -40.40
C VAL A 6 9.30 -46.19 -41.57
N GLU A 7 8.09 -45.69 -41.32
CA GLU A 7 7.11 -45.37 -42.35
C GLU A 7 6.88 -43.86 -42.36
N ILE A 8 7.16 -43.20 -43.48
CA ILE A 8 7.07 -41.75 -43.63
C ILE A 8 6.02 -41.40 -44.70
N GLU A 9 5.00 -40.62 -44.33
CA GLU A 9 3.90 -40.22 -45.21
C GLU A 9 3.69 -38.70 -45.16
N ALA A 10 3.62 -38.07 -46.35
CA ALA A 10 3.43 -36.63 -46.55
C ALA A 10 4.32 -35.72 -45.68
N PHE A 11 5.58 -36.11 -45.44
CA PHE A 11 6.55 -35.43 -44.60
C PHE A 11 7.84 -35.09 -45.38
N ARG A 12 8.21 -33.80 -45.41
CA ARG A 12 9.36 -33.21 -46.10
C ARG A 12 9.56 -33.78 -47.51
N ALA A 13 10.58 -34.61 -47.73
CA ALA A 13 10.90 -35.18 -49.04
C ALA A 13 9.94 -36.31 -49.47
N TYR A 14 9.27 -36.96 -48.53
CA TYR A 14 8.47 -38.17 -48.74
C TYR A 14 7.01 -37.81 -49.02
N ARG A 15 6.45 -38.36 -50.11
CA ARG A 15 5.08 -38.06 -50.56
C ARG A 15 4.08 -39.10 -50.09
N SER A 16 4.36 -40.37 -50.35
CA SER A 16 3.48 -41.50 -50.08
C SER A 16 4.11 -42.45 -49.07
N LYS A 17 3.28 -43.21 -48.35
CA LYS A 17 3.76 -44.26 -47.44
C LYS A 17 4.53 -45.37 -48.17
N SER A 18 4.11 -45.75 -49.39
CA SER A 18 4.76 -46.82 -50.16
C SER A 18 6.21 -46.48 -50.49
N ASP A 19 6.47 -45.22 -50.84
CA ASP A 19 7.78 -44.77 -51.29
C ASP A 19 8.69 -44.39 -50.10
N GLY A 20 8.08 -44.04 -48.96
CA GLY A 20 8.76 -43.63 -47.72
C GLY A 20 8.84 -44.72 -46.64
N THR A 21 8.77 -46.00 -47.02
CA THR A 21 8.91 -47.12 -46.07
C THR A 21 10.33 -47.67 -46.06
N PHE A 22 11.00 -47.54 -44.92
CA PHE A 22 12.32 -48.09 -44.66
C PHE A 22 12.19 -49.34 -43.80
N ASP A 23 12.58 -50.48 -44.36
CA ASP A 23 12.60 -51.76 -43.65
C ASP A 23 14.04 -52.13 -43.29
N PHE A 24 14.32 -52.22 -41.99
CA PHE A 24 15.63 -52.53 -41.44
C PHE A 24 15.76 -53.98 -41.01
N THR A 25 14.84 -54.86 -41.39
CA THR A 25 14.92 -56.29 -41.07
C THR A 25 15.76 -57.07 -42.10
N TYR A 26 16.49 -58.09 -41.64
CA TYR A 26 17.37 -58.91 -42.50
C TYR A 26 17.06 -60.42 -42.52
N ASP A 27 16.32 -60.95 -41.53
CA ASP A 27 15.82 -62.33 -41.50
C ASP A 27 14.47 -62.39 -40.73
N GLY A 28 13.37 -62.48 -41.47
CA GLY A 28 12.01 -62.43 -40.92
C GLY A 28 11.63 -61.06 -40.34
N GLU A 29 11.78 -60.90 -39.02
CA GLU A 29 11.40 -59.68 -38.25
C GLU A 29 12.55 -59.09 -37.40
N GLU A 30 13.76 -59.65 -37.47
CA GLU A 30 14.88 -59.20 -36.65
C GLU A 30 15.54 -57.92 -37.23
N PRO A 31 15.69 -56.84 -36.44
CA PRO A 31 16.39 -55.64 -36.87
C PRO A 31 17.86 -55.92 -37.21
N ALA A 32 18.32 -55.38 -38.32
CA ALA A 32 19.72 -55.37 -38.72
C ALA A 32 20.56 -54.59 -37.70
N ASN A 33 21.73 -55.10 -37.36
CA ASN A 33 22.68 -54.40 -36.49
C ASN A 33 23.44 -53.30 -37.25
N PHE A 34 23.46 -53.34 -38.58
CA PHE A 34 24.04 -52.29 -39.41
C PHE A 34 23.15 -51.99 -40.61
N VAL A 35 22.78 -50.73 -40.79
CA VAL A 35 21.97 -50.27 -41.91
C VAL A 35 22.70 -49.13 -42.59
N ALA A 36 22.94 -49.25 -43.89
CA ALA A 36 23.47 -48.15 -44.70
C ALA A 36 22.44 -47.67 -45.72
N LEU A 37 22.28 -46.34 -45.80
CA LEU A 37 21.40 -45.65 -46.73
C LEU A 37 22.24 -44.80 -47.70
N TYR A 38 22.32 -45.23 -48.95
CA TYR A 38 22.89 -44.41 -50.02
C TYR A 38 21.85 -43.43 -50.55
N ALA A 39 22.22 -42.16 -50.68
CA ALA A 39 21.36 -41.19 -51.35
C ALA A 39 22.16 -39.98 -51.83
N PRO A 40 22.01 -39.55 -53.09
CA PRO A 40 22.59 -38.30 -53.56
C PRO A 40 22.14 -37.07 -52.75
N ASN A 41 22.86 -35.97 -52.91
CA ASN A 41 22.49 -34.71 -52.24
C ASN A 41 21.12 -34.21 -52.73
N GLY A 42 20.28 -33.81 -51.77
CA GLY A 42 18.91 -33.36 -52.04
C GLY A 42 17.85 -34.45 -52.17
N PHE A 43 18.20 -35.75 -52.10
CA PHE A 43 17.22 -36.83 -52.32
C PHE A 43 16.36 -37.17 -51.08
N GLY A 44 16.72 -36.65 -49.91
CA GLY A 44 15.93 -36.81 -48.68
C GLY A 44 16.67 -37.40 -47.48
N LYS A 45 18.01 -37.58 -47.51
CA LYS A 45 18.82 -38.10 -46.39
C LYS A 45 18.48 -37.46 -45.04
N SER A 46 18.75 -36.17 -44.90
CA SER A 46 18.48 -35.48 -43.63
C SER A 46 16.98 -35.45 -43.31
N SER A 47 16.10 -35.45 -44.33
CA SER A 47 14.65 -35.56 -44.13
C SER A 47 14.24 -36.88 -43.48
N PHE A 48 14.98 -37.98 -43.70
CA PHE A 48 14.77 -39.24 -43.01
C PHE A 48 15.12 -39.12 -41.53
N TYR A 49 16.29 -38.58 -41.19
CA TYR A 49 16.67 -38.37 -39.78
C TYR A 49 15.73 -37.41 -39.07
N ASP A 50 15.31 -36.32 -39.74
CA ASP A 50 14.28 -35.43 -39.20
C ASP A 50 12.97 -36.18 -38.95
N ALA A 51 12.56 -37.10 -39.83
CA ALA A 51 11.32 -37.84 -39.63
C ALA A 51 11.41 -38.76 -38.40
N VAL A 52 12.54 -39.46 -38.22
CA VAL A 52 12.77 -40.33 -37.06
C VAL A 52 12.86 -39.52 -35.76
N GLU A 53 13.65 -38.44 -35.75
CA GLU A 53 13.74 -37.51 -34.62
C GLU A 53 12.36 -36.96 -34.27
N TRP A 54 11.67 -36.38 -35.26
CA TRP A 54 10.36 -35.80 -35.08
C TRP A 54 9.33 -36.81 -34.62
N ALA A 55 9.41 -38.10 -34.99
CA ALA A 55 8.48 -39.12 -34.52
C ALA A 55 8.73 -39.55 -33.07
N VAL A 56 9.97 -39.48 -32.58
CA VAL A 56 10.33 -39.88 -31.22
C VAL A 56 10.26 -38.72 -30.23
N THR A 57 10.74 -37.51 -30.60
CA THR A 57 11.00 -36.42 -29.64
C THR A 57 10.02 -35.24 -29.67
N ASN A 58 9.17 -35.18 -30.69
CA ASN A 58 8.25 -34.08 -31.02
C ASN A 58 8.99 -32.78 -31.33
N HIS A 59 10.25 -32.90 -31.70
CA HIS A 59 11.16 -31.79 -31.87
C HIS A 59 12.09 -32.06 -33.05
N LEU A 60 12.62 -30.99 -33.62
CA LEU A 60 13.70 -31.05 -34.60
C LEU A 60 14.78 -30.08 -34.17
N GLU A 61 15.87 -30.62 -33.63
CA GLU A 61 16.95 -29.82 -33.09
C GLU A 61 17.59 -28.93 -34.16
N ARG A 62 17.72 -29.45 -35.38
CA ARG A 62 18.26 -28.68 -36.51
C ARG A 62 17.48 -27.40 -36.79
N LEU A 63 16.17 -27.38 -36.55
CA LEU A 63 15.32 -26.21 -36.76
C LEU A 63 15.09 -25.41 -35.47
N GLY A 64 14.96 -26.07 -34.32
CA GLY A 64 14.58 -25.50 -33.05
C GLY A 64 15.70 -25.15 -32.08
N GLY A 65 16.94 -25.58 -32.34
CA GLY A 65 18.10 -25.34 -31.47
C GLY A 65 18.48 -23.86 -31.35
N ASP A 66 18.93 -23.44 -30.17
CA ASP A 66 19.09 -22.02 -29.81
C ASP A 66 20.05 -21.22 -30.71
N TYR A 67 20.97 -21.90 -31.40
CA TYR A 67 21.95 -21.28 -32.28
C TYR A 67 21.32 -20.57 -33.49
N ASN A 68 20.38 -21.22 -34.17
CA ASN A 68 19.70 -20.66 -35.34
C ASN A 68 18.20 -20.44 -35.11
N LYS A 69 17.70 -20.67 -33.90
CA LYS A 69 16.32 -20.41 -33.49
C LYS A 69 15.83 -19.03 -33.92
N VAL A 70 16.60 -17.98 -33.64
CA VAL A 70 16.23 -16.60 -34.01
C VAL A 70 16.18 -16.43 -35.53
N ASN A 71 17.17 -16.97 -36.25
CA ASN A 71 17.24 -16.90 -37.71
C ASN A 71 16.09 -17.68 -38.37
N HIS A 72 15.82 -18.91 -37.92
CA HIS A 72 14.74 -19.76 -38.42
C HIS A 72 13.36 -19.22 -38.05
N GLN A 73 13.18 -18.66 -36.84
CA GLN A 73 11.95 -17.96 -36.46
C GLN A 73 11.73 -16.72 -37.33
N SER A 74 12.79 -15.95 -37.61
CA SER A 74 12.72 -14.78 -38.49
C SER A 74 12.36 -15.18 -39.92
N ALA A 75 13.03 -16.21 -40.47
CA ALA A 75 12.75 -16.75 -41.79
C ALA A 75 11.33 -17.34 -41.91
N ALA A 76 10.85 -18.02 -40.87
CA ALA A 76 9.48 -18.54 -40.82
C ALA A 76 8.44 -17.42 -40.72
N LYS A 77 8.75 -16.32 -40.00
CA LYS A 77 7.87 -15.14 -39.96
C LYS A 77 7.83 -14.40 -41.30
N SER A 78 8.97 -14.24 -41.97
CA SER A 78 9.07 -13.49 -43.24
C SER A 78 8.45 -14.21 -44.43
N THR A 79 8.42 -15.55 -44.42
CA THR A 79 7.86 -16.37 -45.51
C THR A 79 6.39 -16.77 -45.30
N LYS A 80 5.77 -16.34 -44.19
CA LYS A 80 4.40 -16.69 -43.84
C LYS A 80 3.38 -15.86 -44.63
N SER A 81 2.53 -16.51 -45.41
CA SER A 81 1.38 -15.89 -46.06
C SER A 81 0.20 -15.72 -45.09
N PRO A 82 -0.63 -14.67 -45.22
CA PRO A 82 -1.77 -14.43 -44.31
C PRO A 82 -2.95 -15.39 -44.52
N ASN A 83 -3.03 -16.06 -45.68
CA ASN A 83 -4.18 -16.89 -46.06
C ASN A 83 -3.94 -18.41 -45.93
N GLU A 84 -2.73 -18.86 -45.58
CA GLU A 84 -2.36 -20.27 -45.50
C GLU A 84 -1.37 -20.52 -44.35
N GLY A 85 -1.51 -21.65 -43.65
CA GLY A 85 -0.53 -22.06 -42.65
C GLY A 85 0.82 -22.42 -43.28
N LEU A 86 1.92 -22.08 -42.61
CA LEU A 86 3.27 -22.34 -43.14
C LEU A 86 3.62 -23.84 -42.98
N LYS A 87 3.81 -24.51 -44.11
CA LYS A 87 4.15 -25.93 -44.23
C LYS A 87 5.68 -26.11 -44.30
N ILE A 88 6.34 -26.40 -43.17
CA ILE A 88 7.78 -26.71 -43.03
C ILE A 88 8.02 -28.23 -42.98
N LEU A 89 7.23 -28.95 -42.18
CA LEU A 89 7.29 -30.41 -42.06
C LEU A 89 6.45 -31.11 -43.12
N ARG A 90 5.26 -30.60 -43.44
CA ARG A 90 4.38 -31.22 -44.43
C ARG A 90 4.95 -31.08 -45.85
N ASN A 91 4.93 -32.18 -46.61
CA ASN A 91 5.28 -32.14 -48.02
C ASN A 91 4.28 -31.29 -48.82
N LYS A 92 4.79 -30.29 -49.57
CA LYS A 92 3.97 -29.30 -50.29
C LYS A 92 3.27 -29.86 -51.54
N TYR A 93 3.66 -31.04 -52.02
CA TYR A 93 3.18 -31.63 -53.27
C TYR A 93 2.14 -32.72 -53.08
N VAL A 94 1.59 -32.87 -51.88
CA VAL A 94 0.62 -33.92 -51.52
C VAL A 94 -0.76 -33.30 -51.27
N ASP A 95 -1.82 -33.96 -51.75
CA ASP A 95 -3.22 -33.56 -51.55
C ASP A 95 -3.52 -33.30 -50.06
N GLU A 96 -4.30 -32.25 -49.77
CA GLU A 96 -4.65 -31.83 -48.40
C GLU A 96 -5.40 -32.90 -47.61
N LYS A 97 -6.02 -33.88 -48.27
CA LYS A 97 -6.72 -35.00 -47.64
C LYS A 97 -5.78 -36.04 -47.02
N VAL A 98 -4.53 -36.13 -47.49
CA VAL A 98 -3.54 -37.09 -46.97
C VAL A 98 -2.99 -36.58 -45.64
N GLU A 99 -3.06 -37.38 -44.58
CA GLU A 99 -2.49 -37.03 -43.28
C GLU A 99 -0.96 -37.06 -43.34
N THR A 100 -0.27 -36.08 -42.73
CA THR A 100 1.18 -36.16 -42.53
C THR A 100 1.45 -37.02 -41.30
N LYS A 101 2.12 -38.14 -41.50
CA LYS A 101 2.29 -39.18 -40.48
C LYS A 101 3.69 -39.80 -40.57
N VAL A 102 4.32 -40.01 -39.42
CA VAL A 102 5.55 -40.79 -39.31
C VAL A 102 5.39 -41.85 -38.22
N THR A 103 5.81 -43.08 -38.53
CA THR A 103 5.71 -44.24 -37.65
C THR A 103 7.06 -44.93 -37.53
N VAL A 104 7.62 -45.04 -36.32
CA VAL A 104 8.86 -45.75 -36.03
C VAL A 104 8.55 -46.98 -35.18
N SER A 105 8.79 -48.16 -35.73
CA SER A 105 8.55 -49.45 -35.07
C SER A 105 9.86 -50.00 -34.49
N THR A 106 9.86 -50.43 -33.22
CA THR A 106 11.07 -50.93 -32.54
C THR A 106 10.90 -52.33 -31.94
N LYS A 107 12.01 -52.97 -31.59
CA LYS A 107 12.06 -54.24 -30.85
C LYS A 107 11.94 -53.95 -29.34
N GLY A 108 10.87 -54.43 -28.69
CA GLY A 108 10.65 -54.35 -27.24
C GLY A 108 9.45 -53.50 -26.78
N LYS A 109 9.48 -52.17 -27.00
CA LYS A 109 8.45 -51.19 -26.59
C LYS A 109 7.71 -50.58 -27.80
N SER A 110 6.53 -50.02 -27.53
CA SER A 110 5.50 -49.50 -28.45
C SER A 110 6.00 -48.65 -29.63
N VAL A 111 5.29 -48.78 -30.75
CA VAL A 111 5.42 -47.96 -31.95
C VAL A 111 5.38 -46.46 -31.61
N PHE A 112 6.38 -45.70 -32.07
CA PHE A 112 6.34 -44.23 -32.00
C PHE A 112 5.61 -43.70 -33.22
N GLU A 113 4.36 -43.31 -33.05
CA GLU A 113 3.53 -42.76 -34.11
C GLU A 113 3.27 -41.27 -33.84
N ARG A 114 3.57 -40.42 -34.83
CA ARG A 114 3.24 -39.00 -34.76
C ARG A 114 2.50 -38.53 -36.02
N LYS A 115 1.39 -37.83 -35.78
CA LYS A 115 0.53 -37.24 -36.80
C LYS A 115 0.51 -35.74 -36.68
N LEU A 116 0.61 -35.05 -37.81
CA LEU A 116 0.51 -33.61 -37.85
C LEU A 116 -0.97 -33.17 -37.79
N PRO A 117 -1.36 -32.30 -36.84
CA PRO A 117 -2.73 -31.79 -36.77
C PRO A 117 -3.05 -30.89 -37.97
N LYS A 118 -4.35 -30.76 -38.32
CA LYS A 118 -4.79 -29.85 -39.40
C LYS A 118 -4.40 -28.40 -39.08
N LEU A 119 -3.59 -27.81 -39.95
CA LEU A 119 -3.10 -26.44 -39.77
C LEU A 119 -4.22 -25.42 -39.93
N ARG A 120 -4.30 -24.47 -39.00
CA ARG A 120 -5.10 -23.24 -39.17
C ARG A 120 -4.32 -22.23 -40.02
N LYS A 121 -5.02 -21.31 -40.69
CA LYS A 121 -4.44 -20.27 -41.56
C LYS A 121 -3.29 -19.45 -40.92
N ASN A 122 -3.28 -19.34 -39.58
CA ASN A 122 -2.28 -18.56 -38.83
C ASN A 122 -1.20 -19.41 -38.14
N GLN A 123 -1.12 -20.72 -38.38
CA GLN A 123 -0.18 -21.61 -37.70
C GLN A 123 1.00 -22.04 -38.57
N ILE A 124 2.08 -22.46 -37.92
CA ILE A 124 3.25 -23.13 -38.51
C ILE A 124 3.17 -24.59 -38.06
N ASP A 125 3.53 -25.54 -38.90
CA ASP A 125 3.44 -26.98 -38.59
C ASP A 125 4.50 -27.49 -37.60
N ILE A 126 5.48 -26.67 -37.23
CA ILE A 126 6.44 -26.94 -36.15
C ILE A 126 6.58 -25.72 -35.23
N LEU A 127 6.69 -25.98 -33.92
CA LEU A 127 7.02 -24.98 -32.92
C LEU A 127 8.54 -24.79 -32.86
N ILE A 128 9.04 -23.73 -33.49
CA ILE A 128 10.49 -23.43 -33.51
C ILE A 128 10.92 -22.91 -32.13
N GLY A 129 11.70 -23.71 -31.41
CA GLY A 129 12.36 -23.30 -30.16
C GLY A 129 11.50 -23.34 -28.90
N ASP A 130 10.37 -24.06 -28.93
CA ASP A 130 9.60 -24.40 -27.72
C ASP A 130 10.01 -25.79 -27.23
N HIS A 131 10.64 -25.85 -26.06
CA HIS A 131 11.11 -27.10 -25.44
C HIS A 131 10.05 -27.73 -24.52
N LYS A 132 8.92 -27.07 -24.25
CA LYS A 132 7.93 -27.50 -23.26
C LYS A 132 7.13 -28.75 -23.65
N LYS A 133 7.10 -29.10 -24.94
CA LYS A 133 6.39 -30.28 -25.48
C LYS A 133 7.33 -31.38 -25.97
N ARG A 134 8.62 -31.29 -25.60
CA ARG A 134 9.62 -32.28 -25.99
C ARG A 134 9.37 -33.56 -25.19
N GLU A 135 9.37 -34.70 -25.88
CA GLU A 135 9.21 -36.04 -25.30
C GLU A 135 10.51 -36.82 -25.57
N ASN A 136 10.84 -37.84 -24.76
CA ASN A 136 11.95 -38.76 -25.01
C ASN A 136 13.28 -38.07 -25.42
N ASP A 137 13.66 -36.97 -24.75
CA ASP A 137 14.83 -36.15 -25.12
C ASP A 137 16.14 -36.96 -25.11
N PHE A 138 16.18 -38.04 -24.33
CA PHE A 138 17.25 -39.03 -24.35
C PHE A 138 17.61 -39.53 -25.77
N PHE A 139 16.62 -39.59 -26.68
CA PHE A 139 16.81 -40.11 -28.02
C PHE A 139 17.67 -39.19 -28.91
N ARG A 140 17.79 -37.91 -28.55
CA ARG A 140 18.72 -37.01 -29.23
C ARG A 140 20.18 -37.45 -29.09
N ARG A 141 20.53 -38.07 -27.96
CA ARG A 141 21.91 -38.52 -27.68
C ARG A 141 22.42 -39.57 -28.67
N VAL A 142 21.53 -40.20 -29.42
CA VAL A 142 21.86 -41.23 -30.41
C VAL A 142 21.73 -40.77 -31.87
N ILE A 143 21.33 -39.51 -32.11
CA ILE A 143 21.29 -38.93 -33.45
C ILE A 143 22.51 -38.04 -33.64
N LEU A 144 23.35 -38.41 -34.60
CA LEU A 144 24.54 -37.69 -34.98
C LEU A 144 24.26 -37.02 -36.32
N SER A 145 23.71 -35.81 -36.28
CA SER A 145 23.47 -35.02 -37.48
C SER A 145 24.76 -34.38 -37.99
N GLN A 146 24.87 -34.24 -39.31
CA GLN A 146 26.00 -33.58 -39.98
C GLN A 146 26.28 -32.19 -39.37
N ASP A 147 25.23 -31.37 -39.21
CA ASP A 147 25.29 -30.03 -38.65
C ASP A 147 25.83 -29.99 -37.20
N GLU A 148 25.45 -30.96 -36.36
CA GLU A 148 25.90 -31.00 -34.96
C GLU A 148 27.36 -31.41 -34.82
N ILE A 149 27.81 -32.37 -35.64
CA ILE A 149 29.22 -32.80 -35.67
C ILE A 149 30.12 -31.61 -36.07
N ASP A 150 29.75 -30.86 -37.11
CA ASP A 150 30.55 -29.71 -37.57
C ASP A 150 30.56 -28.55 -36.55
N ARG A 151 29.43 -28.28 -35.89
CA ARG A 151 29.26 -27.12 -34.99
C ARG A 151 29.93 -27.26 -33.63
N PHE A 152 29.97 -28.47 -33.06
CA PHE A 152 30.34 -28.69 -31.66
C PHE A 152 31.70 -28.08 -31.27
N LEU A 153 32.67 -28.12 -32.18
CA LEU A 153 34.02 -27.58 -31.94
C LEU A 153 34.27 -26.22 -32.60
N ARG A 154 33.72 -25.96 -33.78
CA ARG A 154 34.09 -24.76 -34.56
C ARG A 154 33.31 -23.49 -34.20
N GLU A 155 32.05 -23.62 -33.80
CA GLU A 155 31.14 -22.47 -33.73
C GLU A 155 30.74 -22.07 -32.30
N ALA A 156 30.92 -22.95 -31.30
CA ALA A 156 30.52 -22.67 -29.91
C ALA A 156 31.67 -22.06 -29.08
N LYS A 157 31.39 -20.96 -28.36
CA LYS A 157 32.34 -20.36 -27.39
C LYS A 157 32.59 -21.32 -26.22
N PRO A 158 33.77 -21.29 -25.57
CA PRO A 158 34.05 -22.12 -24.39
C PRO A 158 32.99 -22.02 -23.27
N GLN A 159 32.44 -20.83 -23.04
CA GLN A 159 31.37 -20.59 -22.07
C GLN A 159 30.03 -21.19 -22.53
N GLU A 160 29.71 -21.09 -23.82
CA GLU A 160 28.49 -21.69 -24.38
C GLU A 160 28.57 -23.21 -24.37
N ARG A 161 29.76 -23.78 -24.62
CA ARG A 161 30.02 -25.22 -24.45
C ARG A 161 29.78 -25.67 -23.02
N TYR A 162 30.27 -24.90 -22.04
CA TYR A 162 30.00 -25.17 -20.62
C TYR A 162 28.51 -25.10 -20.31
N SER A 163 27.81 -24.03 -20.73
CA SER A 163 26.37 -23.87 -20.46
C SER A 163 25.53 -24.98 -21.09
N LYS A 164 25.74 -25.30 -22.38
CA LYS A 164 25.03 -26.40 -23.07
C LYS A 164 25.28 -27.75 -22.40
N PHE A 165 26.52 -27.96 -21.96
CA PHE A 165 26.88 -29.14 -21.21
C PHE A 165 26.15 -29.22 -19.87
N MET A 166 26.18 -28.14 -19.09
CA MET A 166 25.56 -28.12 -17.76
C MET A 166 24.03 -28.06 -17.79
N GLU A 167 23.41 -27.56 -18.85
CA GLU A 167 21.95 -27.66 -19.05
C GLU A 167 21.49 -29.12 -19.17
N SER A 168 22.34 -29.99 -19.71
CA SER A 168 22.04 -31.42 -19.87
C SER A 168 22.55 -32.29 -18.71
N PHE A 169 23.61 -31.85 -18.00
CA PHE A 169 24.37 -32.69 -17.07
C PHE A 169 24.73 -32.05 -15.71
N GLY A 170 24.53 -30.74 -15.54
CA GLY A 170 24.93 -30.01 -14.34
C GLY A 170 24.01 -30.23 -13.13
N GLY A 171 22.73 -30.55 -13.39
CA GLY A 171 21.74 -30.89 -12.36
C GLY A 171 21.69 -29.90 -11.20
N ASP A 172 21.52 -30.44 -9.98
CA ASP A 172 21.42 -29.63 -8.76
C ASP A 172 22.74 -28.95 -8.39
N ILE A 173 23.89 -29.51 -8.79
CA ILE A 173 25.21 -29.01 -8.39
C ILE A 173 25.58 -27.74 -9.15
N GLU A 174 25.29 -27.65 -10.45
CA GLU A 174 25.46 -26.38 -11.20
C GLU A 174 24.45 -25.32 -10.73
N THR A 175 23.25 -25.75 -10.32
CA THR A 175 22.25 -24.85 -9.73
C THR A 175 22.76 -24.25 -8.43
N ALA A 176 23.29 -25.08 -7.52
CA ALA A 176 23.94 -24.64 -6.29
C ALA A 176 25.10 -23.67 -6.54
N ARG A 177 25.94 -23.89 -7.56
CA ARG A 177 27.02 -22.97 -7.93
C ARG A 177 26.48 -21.60 -8.36
N LYS A 178 25.42 -21.55 -9.17
CA LYS A 178 24.79 -20.30 -9.60
C LYS A 178 24.21 -19.53 -8.42
N GLU A 179 23.53 -20.22 -7.51
CA GLU A 179 22.95 -19.63 -6.30
C GLU A 179 24.03 -19.10 -5.35
N LEU A 180 25.07 -19.89 -5.06
CA LEU A 180 26.21 -19.44 -4.25
C LEU A 180 26.92 -18.23 -4.87
N SER A 181 27.06 -18.20 -6.20
CA SER A 181 27.68 -17.05 -6.89
C SER A 181 26.85 -15.77 -6.72
N ALA A 182 25.52 -15.89 -6.73
CA ALA A 182 24.63 -14.76 -6.48
C ALA A 182 24.75 -14.28 -5.03
N LEU A 183 24.73 -15.20 -4.05
CA LEU A 183 24.86 -14.88 -2.63
C LEU A 183 26.20 -14.22 -2.29
N ILE A 184 27.31 -14.69 -2.86
CA ILE A 184 28.63 -14.08 -2.68
C ILE A 184 28.65 -12.64 -3.21
N ASN A 185 28.08 -12.41 -4.39
CA ASN A 185 28.04 -11.07 -4.99
C ASN A 185 27.15 -10.11 -4.19
N GLU A 186 26.02 -10.59 -3.68
CA GLU A 186 25.13 -9.83 -2.79
C GLU A 186 25.86 -9.44 -1.50
N ASN A 187 26.50 -10.42 -0.83
CA ASN A 187 27.24 -10.18 0.41
C ASN A 187 28.39 -9.18 0.22
N LYS A 188 29.13 -9.27 -0.89
CA LYS A 188 30.19 -8.30 -1.24
C LYS A 188 29.64 -6.88 -1.46
N SER A 189 28.49 -6.75 -2.13
CA SER A 189 27.83 -5.46 -2.33
C SER A 189 27.45 -4.83 -0.99
N GLU A 190 26.84 -5.60 -0.10
CA GLU A 190 26.46 -5.16 1.24
C GLU A 190 27.66 -4.80 2.11
N LEU A 191 28.73 -5.62 2.12
CA LEU A 191 29.98 -5.29 2.79
C LEU A 191 30.58 -3.97 2.30
N SER A 192 30.51 -3.69 1.00
CA SER A 192 30.98 -2.42 0.44
C SER A 192 30.15 -1.22 0.91
N ALA A 193 28.82 -1.39 1.04
CA ALA A 193 27.91 -0.36 1.52
C ALA A 193 28.10 -0.09 3.02
N LEU A 194 28.21 -1.14 3.83
CA LEU A 194 28.47 -1.04 5.26
C LEU A 194 29.81 -0.37 5.55
N ASN A 195 30.88 -0.71 4.80
CA ASN A 195 32.18 -0.06 4.95
C ASN A 195 32.16 1.44 4.59
N LYS A 196 31.37 1.85 3.58
CA LYS A 196 31.16 3.28 3.27
C LYS A 196 30.45 3.99 4.42
N LYS A 197 29.41 3.37 4.99
CA LYS A 197 28.65 3.93 6.12
C LYS A 197 29.50 4.02 7.41
N ARG A 198 30.35 3.03 7.68
CA ARG A 198 31.33 3.08 8.77
C ARG A 198 32.22 4.31 8.66
N LYS A 199 32.75 4.58 7.46
CA LYS A 199 33.64 5.71 7.21
C LYS A 199 32.95 7.05 7.46
N SER A 200 31.68 7.22 7.04
CA SER A 200 30.93 8.46 7.30
C SER A 200 30.66 8.69 8.79
N LEU A 201 30.31 7.64 9.55
CA LEU A 201 30.06 7.77 10.98
C LEU A 201 31.34 8.13 11.77
N LEU A 202 32.48 7.55 11.37
CA LEU A 202 33.79 7.90 11.95
C LEU A 202 34.21 9.35 11.67
N ASP A 203 33.83 9.91 10.53
CA ASP A 203 34.10 11.32 10.22
C ASP A 203 33.20 12.28 11.00
N GLU A 204 31.97 11.85 11.34
CA GLU A 204 31.02 12.62 12.15
C GLU A 204 31.42 12.70 13.63
N LEU A 205 32.00 11.63 14.19
CA LEU A 205 32.50 11.55 15.57
C LEU A 205 33.77 12.39 15.85
N LYS A 206 34.42 12.95 14.82
CA LYS A 206 35.62 13.81 15.00
C LYS A 206 35.30 15.22 15.50
N GLN A 207 34.03 15.63 15.56
CA GLN A 207 33.66 16.97 16.00
C GLN A 207 33.70 17.08 17.54
N PRO A 208 34.37 18.10 18.10
CA PRO A 208 34.48 18.27 19.55
C PRO A 208 33.12 18.61 20.17
N VAL A 209 32.82 17.99 21.32
CA VAL A 209 31.62 18.28 22.12
C VAL A 209 32.00 19.09 23.35
N ASP A 210 31.30 20.19 23.59
CA ASP A 210 31.53 21.09 24.73
C ASP A 210 30.83 20.56 25.99
N LEU A 211 31.62 20.21 27.01
CA LEU A 211 31.14 19.67 28.28
C LEU A 211 30.72 20.77 29.28
N SER A 212 30.99 22.05 29.00
CA SER A 212 30.61 23.15 29.89
C SER A 212 29.08 23.41 29.95
N ILE A 213 28.32 22.79 29.06
CA ILE A 213 26.86 22.93 28.93
C ILE A 213 26.14 22.37 30.16
N PHE A 214 26.66 21.31 30.79
CA PHE A 214 26.08 20.72 32.00
C PHE A 214 26.16 21.68 33.19
N GLU A 215 27.28 22.38 33.37
CA GLU A 215 27.47 23.36 34.44
C GLU A 215 26.51 24.55 34.28
N GLN A 216 26.39 25.07 33.06
CA GLN A 216 25.49 26.19 32.75
C GLN A 216 24.02 25.83 32.98
N PHE A 217 23.59 24.65 32.52
CA PHE A 217 22.22 24.17 32.73
C PHE A 217 21.91 23.99 34.21
N ASN A 218 22.80 23.30 34.94
CA ASN A 218 22.61 23.01 36.36
C ASN A 218 22.55 24.30 37.20
N SER A 219 23.35 25.32 36.88
CA SER A 219 23.30 26.62 37.58
C SER A 219 21.90 27.25 37.51
N VAL A 220 21.31 27.32 36.31
CA VAL A 220 19.97 27.92 36.10
C VAL A 220 18.87 27.06 36.73
N ALA A 221 19.00 25.72 36.65
CA ALA A 221 18.04 24.81 37.29
C ALA A 221 18.05 24.96 38.82
N THR A 222 19.22 25.17 39.43
CA THR A 222 19.34 25.39 40.88
C THR A 222 18.70 26.72 41.31
N GLU A 223 18.86 27.78 40.51
CA GLU A 223 18.21 29.07 40.74
C GLU A 223 16.68 28.97 40.70
N LEU A 224 16.13 28.27 39.69
CA LEU A 224 14.69 28.03 39.60
C LEU A 224 14.15 27.16 40.74
N ASN A 225 14.91 26.15 41.16
CA ASN A 225 14.54 25.32 42.30
C ASN A 225 14.46 26.13 43.61
N SER A 226 15.30 27.17 43.77
CA SER A 226 15.21 28.09 44.90
C SER A 226 13.95 28.96 44.91
N LEU A 227 13.30 29.11 43.76
CA LEU A 227 12.01 29.82 43.57
C LEU A 227 10.80 28.88 43.68
N GLY A 228 11.00 27.61 44.05
CA GLY A 228 9.93 26.62 44.28
C GLY A 228 9.68 25.62 43.15
N GLU A 229 10.50 25.61 42.09
CA GLU A 229 10.45 24.58 41.04
C GLU A 229 11.19 23.29 41.46
N ASN A 230 10.97 22.18 40.74
CA ASN A 230 11.64 20.90 41.02
C ASN A 230 12.23 20.28 39.74
N ILE A 231 13.33 20.88 39.28
CA ILE A 231 14.05 20.53 38.05
C ILE A 231 15.28 19.68 38.42
N ALA A 232 15.41 18.51 37.79
CA ALA A 232 16.54 17.61 38.02
C ALA A 232 17.86 18.19 37.49
N LEU A 233 18.96 17.91 38.19
CA LEU A 233 20.33 18.23 37.77
C LEU A 233 20.92 17.06 36.98
N PHE A 234 21.83 17.36 36.05
CA PHE A 234 22.31 16.39 35.08
C PHE A 234 23.83 16.33 34.96
N ASP A 235 24.34 15.14 34.61
CA ASP A 235 25.75 14.85 34.34
C ASP A 235 25.91 14.08 33.02
N GLU A 236 27.11 13.55 32.76
CA GLU A 236 27.48 12.80 31.55
C GLU A 236 26.71 11.47 31.36
N SER A 237 25.88 11.02 32.31
CA SER A 237 25.10 9.78 32.19
C SER A 237 23.76 9.95 31.44
N LEU A 238 23.55 11.11 30.82
CA LEU A 238 22.29 11.57 30.27
C LEU A 238 21.82 10.76 29.04
N SER A 239 20.61 10.19 29.12
CA SER A 239 19.97 9.50 27.99
C SER A 239 19.10 10.43 27.14
N SER A 240 18.91 10.10 25.86
CA SER A 240 18.02 10.87 24.96
C SER A 240 16.58 10.95 25.48
N GLN A 241 16.09 9.89 26.11
CA GLN A 241 14.74 9.83 26.67
C GLN A 241 14.58 10.81 27.86
N THR A 242 15.63 10.98 28.66
CA THR A 242 15.61 11.90 29.80
C THR A 242 15.55 13.35 29.33
N VAL A 243 16.30 13.71 28.26
CA VAL A 243 16.26 15.03 27.63
C VAL A 243 14.88 15.32 27.04
N HIS A 244 14.30 14.39 26.29
CA HIS A 244 12.97 14.62 25.69
C HIS A 244 11.86 14.80 26.72
N LYS A 245 11.89 14.04 27.83
CA LYS A 245 10.93 14.21 28.94
C LYS A 245 11.08 15.59 29.60
N LEU A 246 12.31 16.02 29.82
CA LEU A 246 12.60 17.31 30.41
C LEU A 246 12.17 18.48 29.50
N ASP A 247 12.47 18.39 28.20
CA ASP A 247 12.06 19.38 27.21
C ASP A 247 10.54 19.53 27.18
N ALA A 248 9.81 18.39 27.15
CA ALA A 248 8.35 18.38 27.21
C ALA A 248 7.82 19.01 28.51
N ASN A 249 8.44 18.70 29.66
CA ASN A 249 8.05 19.26 30.95
C ASN A 249 8.29 20.78 31.01
N LEU A 250 9.43 21.26 30.51
CA LEU A 250 9.77 22.69 30.48
C LEU A 250 8.89 23.46 29.50
N VAL A 251 8.55 22.89 28.34
CA VAL A 251 7.60 23.50 27.40
C VAL A 251 6.18 23.56 28.00
N SER A 252 5.73 22.48 28.65
CA SER A 252 4.43 22.48 29.36
C SER A 252 4.42 23.54 30.44
N ARG A 253 5.47 23.62 31.26
CA ARG A 253 5.60 24.62 32.32
C ARG A 253 5.64 26.04 31.77
N GLN A 254 6.32 26.28 30.65
CA GLN A 254 6.33 27.56 29.96
C GLN A 254 4.92 27.97 29.52
N PHE A 255 4.14 27.04 28.99
CA PHE A 255 2.75 27.29 28.58
C PHE A 255 1.85 27.61 29.78
N GLU A 256 1.99 26.86 30.88
CA GLU A 256 1.28 27.11 32.13
C GLU A 256 1.59 28.52 32.66
N LEU A 257 2.86 28.90 32.75
CA LEU A 257 3.30 30.20 33.23
C LEU A 257 2.78 31.34 32.34
N ASN A 258 2.83 31.19 31.01
CA ASN A 258 2.26 32.17 30.08
C ASN A 258 0.74 32.32 30.24
N THR A 259 0.03 31.20 30.45
CA THR A 259 -1.43 31.21 30.64
C THR A 259 -1.80 31.92 31.96
N SER A 260 -1.08 31.62 33.04
CA SER A 260 -1.25 32.29 34.33
C SER A 260 -0.94 33.78 34.26
N LEU A 261 0.13 34.16 33.56
CA LEU A 261 0.52 35.55 33.37
C LEU A 261 -0.51 36.33 32.54
N HIS A 262 -1.02 35.74 31.45
CA HIS A 262 -2.10 36.34 30.65
C HIS A 262 -3.43 36.45 31.43
N ALA A 263 -3.76 35.43 32.24
CA ALA A 263 -4.95 35.51 33.11
C ALA A 263 -4.81 36.64 34.14
N ASN A 264 -3.61 36.83 34.67
CA ASN A 264 -3.31 37.88 35.63
C ASN A 264 -3.27 39.28 34.99
N SER A 265 -2.72 39.43 33.79
CA SER A 265 -2.74 40.71 33.05
C SER A 265 -4.16 41.15 32.69
N LYS A 266 -5.02 40.22 32.25
CA LYS A 266 -6.43 40.50 31.97
C LYS A 266 -7.19 40.95 33.23
N LYS A 267 -6.87 40.38 34.41
CA LYS A 267 -7.45 40.83 35.68
C LYS A 267 -7.01 42.27 36.02
N LEU A 268 -5.74 42.60 35.82
CA LEU A 268 -5.21 43.95 36.04
C LEU A 268 -5.86 45.00 35.12
N GLU A 269 -6.06 44.65 33.84
CA GLU A 269 -6.72 45.50 32.86
C GLU A 269 -8.17 45.81 33.26
N VAL A 270 -8.95 44.79 33.63
CA VAL A 270 -10.34 44.97 34.08
C VAL A 270 -10.43 45.78 35.38
N LEU A 271 -9.53 45.54 36.35
CA LEU A 271 -9.49 46.33 37.59
C LEU A 271 -9.12 47.80 37.33
N SER A 272 -8.20 48.06 36.40
CA SER A 272 -7.84 49.42 35.98
C SER A 272 -8.99 50.15 35.28
N GLU A 273 -9.74 49.46 34.42
CA GLU A 273 -10.92 50.03 33.78
C GLU A 273 -12.03 50.37 34.78
N LEU A 274 -12.25 49.50 35.77
CA LEU A 274 -13.24 49.73 36.83
C LEU A 274 -12.84 50.92 37.72
N LEU A 275 -11.55 51.06 38.04
CA LEU A 275 -11.05 52.22 38.81
C LEU A 275 -11.30 53.54 38.08
N ASN A 276 -11.12 53.57 36.75
CA ASN A 276 -11.33 54.76 35.93
C ASN A 276 -12.81 55.17 35.81
N LYS A 277 -13.76 54.25 36.01
CA LYS A 277 -15.21 54.50 35.92
C LYS A 277 -15.83 55.04 37.22
N ILE A 278 -15.10 55.03 38.33
CA ILE A 278 -15.61 55.49 39.64
C ILE A 278 -16.18 56.93 39.61
N PRO A 279 -15.51 57.93 39.01
CA PRO A 279 -16.04 59.30 38.95
C PRO A 279 -17.36 59.43 38.18
N GLU A 280 -17.57 58.58 37.17
CA GLU A 280 -18.82 58.53 36.39
C GLU A 280 -19.98 58.01 37.24
N ILE A 281 -19.73 57.00 38.08
CA ILE A 281 -20.73 56.42 38.99
C ILE A 281 -21.11 57.37 40.13
N GLU A 282 -20.18 58.20 40.62
CA GLU A 282 -20.48 59.26 41.60
C GLU A 282 -21.48 60.28 41.06
N LEU A 283 -21.30 60.72 39.81
CA LEU A 283 -22.22 61.62 39.11
C LEU A 283 -23.62 61.03 38.94
N HIS A 284 -23.70 59.76 38.55
CA HIS A 284 -24.97 59.05 38.39
C HIS A 284 -25.73 58.87 39.72
N THR A 285 -25.01 58.59 40.81
CA THR A 285 -25.60 58.42 42.15
C THR A 285 -26.15 59.74 42.70
N GLY A 286 -25.45 60.86 42.47
CA GLY A 286 -25.94 62.20 42.84
C GLY A 286 -27.18 62.65 42.05
N TYR A 287 -27.21 62.34 40.75
CA TYR A 287 -28.35 62.65 39.87
C TYR A 287 -29.64 61.91 40.26
N GLU A 288 -29.53 60.65 40.67
CA GLU A 288 -30.69 59.83 41.07
C GLU A 288 -31.42 60.41 42.30
N ILE A 289 -30.66 60.94 43.26
CA ILE A 289 -31.19 61.50 44.52
C ILE A 289 -31.93 62.82 44.26
N GLU A 290 -31.40 63.68 43.40
CA GLU A 290 -31.97 65.01 43.12
C GLU A 290 -33.30 64.92 42.33
N GLN A 291 -33.38 64.04 41.33
CA GLN A 291 -34.52 63.97 40.41
C GLN A 291 -35.75 63.22 40.98
N LYS A 292 -35.57 62.31 41.95
CA LYS A 292 -36.68 61.61 42.63
C LYS A 292 -37.66 62.57 43.32
N THR A 293 -37.14 63.67 43.88
CA THR A 293 -37.95 64.70 44.55
C THR A 293 -38.80 65.51 43.57
N LYS A 294 -38.29 65.73 42.35
CA LYS A 294 -38.97 66.47 41.27
C LYS A 294 -40.08 65.64 40.61
N LEU A 295 -39.85 64.32 40.47
CA LEU A 295 -40.84 63.38 39.91
C LEU A 295 -42.11 63.28 40.77
N ASN A 296 -41.97 63.23 42.10
CA ASN A 296 -43.11 63.16 43.03
C ASN A 296 -44.02 64.40 42.96
N ARG A 297 -43.45 65.59 42.67
CA ARG A 297 -44.23 66.83 42.50
C ARG A 297 -45.03 66.84 41.19
N LEU A 298 -44.42 66.36 40.10
CA LEU A 298 -45.06 66.27 38.78
C LEU A 298 -46.21 65.26 38.76
N LEU A 299 -46.09 64.15 39.51
CA LEU A 299 -47.14 63.13 39.60
C LEU A 299 -48.46 63.65 40.18
N LYS A 300 -48.42 64.52 41.21
CA LYS A 300 -49.61 65.14 41.81
C LYS A 300 -50.29 66.13 40.84
N GLY A 301 -49.51 66.98 40.18
CA GLY A 301 -50.07 68.00 39.28
C GLY A 301 -50.73 67.44 38.01
N VAL A 302 -50.28 66.28 37.50
CA VAL A 302 -50.93 65.62 36.36
C VAL A 302 -52.28 65.00 36.75
N THR A 303 -52.44 64.53 38.00
CA THR A 303 -53.69 63.89 38.45
C THR A 303 -54.83 64.89 38.66
N ASP A 304 -54.53 66.10 39.13
CA ASP A 304 -55.52 67.16 39.32
C ASP A 304 -55.96 67.79 37.97
N ALA A 305 -55.03 67.87 37.01
CA ALA A 305 -55.29 68.34 35.64
C ALA A 305 -56.31 67.49 34.86
N ASP A 306 -56.22 66.16 34.96
CA ASP A 306 -57.13 65.25 34.27
C ASP A 306 -58.58 65.35 34.81
N LYS A 307 -58.75 65.66 36.10
CA LYS A 307 -60.09 65.90 36.70
C LYS A 307 -60.71 67.22 36.23
N TYR A 308 -59.92 68.28 36.08
CA TYR A 308 -60.39 69.57 35.57
C TYR A 308 -60.87 69.47 34.12
N LYS A 309 -60.12 68.75 33.28
CA LYS A 309 -60.48 68.52 31.88
C LYS A 309 -61.81 67.79 31.71
N GLY A 310 -62.07 66.76 32.52
CA GLY A 310 -63.34 66.02 32.48
C GLY A 310 -64.59 66.84 32.85
N LEU A 311 -64.45 67.83 33.75
CA LEU A 311 -65.54 68.74 34.11
C LEU A 311 -65.78 69.81 33.03
N LEU A 312 -64.71 70.34 32.43
CA LEU A 312 -64.78 71.30 31.31
C LEU A 312 -65.46 70.69 30.08
N ASP A 313 -65.07 69.47 29.70
CA ASP A 313 -65.66 68.75 28.55
C ASP A 313 -67.17 68.52 28.73
N SER A 314 -67.63 68.32 29.97
CA SER A 314 -69.05 68.13 30.29
C SER A 314 -69.85 69.45 30.23
N HIS A 315 -69.24 70.58 30.59
CA HIS A 315 -69.84 71.91 30.44
C HIS A 315 -69.93 72.33 28.97
N GLU A 316 -68.85 72.15 28.19
CA GLU A 316 -68.82 72.46 26.75
C GLU A 316 -69.88 71.66 25.98
N LYS A 317 -70.10 70.39 26.33
CA LYS A 317 -71.14 69.56 25.73
C LYS A 317 -72.55 70.09 25.96
N CYS A 318 -72.86 70.57 27.17
CA CYS A 318 -74.17 71.17 27.48
C CYS A 318 -74.42 72.44 26.65
N VAL A 319 -73.40 73.31 26.54
CA VAL A 319 -73.48 74.56 25.77
C VAL A 319 -73.66 74.27 24.29
N GLU A 320 -73.00 73.24 23.76
CA GLU A 320 -73.13 72.85 22.36
C GLU A 320 -74.53 72.29 22.04
N GLU A 321 -75.15 71.52 22.94
CA GLU A 321 -76.53 71.02 22.77
C GLU A 321 -77.58 72.16 22.77
N GLN A 322 -77.40 73.21 23.59
CA GLN A 322 -78.21 74.44 23.54
C GLN A 322 -78.05 75.17 22.19
N LYS A 323 -76.81 75.25 21.70
CA LYS A 323 -76.47 75.92 20.44
C LYS A 323 -77.08 75.19 19.24
N GLN A 324 -77.03 73.85 19.24
CA GLN A 324 -77.59 73.01 18.17
C GLN A 324 -79.12 73.11 18.06
N ALA A 325 -79.85 73.23 19.18
CA ALA A 325 -81.29 73.46 19.16
C ALA A 325 -81.65 74.82 18.50
N ASN A 326 -80.84 75.86 18.76
CA ASN A 326 -81.03 77.20 18.19
C ASN A 326 -80.62 77.26 16.69
N VAL A 327 -79.61 76.49 16.28
CA VAL A 327 -79.20 76.33 14.88
C VAL A 327 -80.29 75.65 14.04
N ARG A 328 -81.02 74.67 14.59
CA ARG A 328 -82.12 73.99 13.87
C ARG A 328 -83.29 74.93 13.55
N LEU A 329 -83.55 75.93 14.41
CA LEU A 329 -84.58 76.94 14.18
C LEU A 329 -84.18 77.91 13.04
N ASN A 330 -82.91 78.31 12.98
CA ASN A 330 -82.39 79.21 11.93
C ASN A 330 -82.28 78.53 10.56
N ARG A 331 -81.87 77.25 10.51
CA ARG A 331 -81.74 76.47 9.25
C ARG A 331 -83.07 76.30 8.51
N LEU A 332 -84.20 76.32 9.23
CA LEU A 332 -85.54 76.20 8.65
C LEU A 332 -86.02 77.48 7.95
N VAL A 333 -85.42 78.63 8.28
CA VAL A 333 -85.70 79.93 7.68
C VAL A 333 -84.91 80.12 6.38
N GLU A 334 -83.64 79.69 6.32
CA GLU A 334 -82.78 79.78 5.12
C GLU A 334 -83.25 78.93 3.93
N VAL A 335 -83.87 77.76 4.17
CA VAL A 335 -84.33 76.87 3.09
C VAL A 335 -85.52 77.45 2.32
N ALA A 336 -86.35 78.29 2.96
CA ALA A 336 -87.52 78.89 2.32
C ALA A 336 -87.16 79.99 1.30
N GLU A 337 -85.98 80.61 1.41
CA GLU A 337 -85.56 81.75 0.56
C GLU A 337 -84.79 81.33 -0.72
N SER A 338 -84.36 80.07 -0.83
CA SER A 338 -83.38 79.60 -1.83
C SER A 338 -83.95 78.75 -2.99
N ALA A 339 -85.27 78.61 -3.10
CA ALA A 339 -85.92 77.63 -3.98
C ALA A 339 -85.73 77.87 -5.49
N GLU A 340 -85.60 79.12 -5.94
CA GLU A 340 -85.58 79.47 -7.38
C GLU A 340 -84.19 79.24 -8.04
N SER A 341 -83.11 79.43 -7.28
CA SER A 341 -81.73 79.19 -7.73
C SER A 341 -81.39 77.71 -7.94
N PHE A 342 -82.17 76.80 -7.34
CA PHE A 342 -81.98 75.35 -7.42
C PHE A 342 -82.30 74.82 -8.82
N LEU A 343 -83.43 75.25 -9.39
CA LEU A 343 -83.97 74.74 -10.65
C LEU A 343 -83.09 75.07 -11.88
N GLN A 344 -82.31 76.15 -11.84
CA GLN A 344 -81.41 76.54 -12.95
C GLN A 344 -80.11 75.72 -12.99
N THR A 345 -79.65 75.20 -11.85
CA THR A 345 -78.39 74.45 -11.75
C THR A 345 -78.53 73.01 -12.28
N GLU A 346 -79.73 72.43 -12.16
CA GLU A 346 -80.04 71.07 -12.59
C GLU A 346 -79.89 70.87 -14.12
N SER A 347 -80.26 71.86 -14.93
CA SER A 347 -80.19 71.76 -16.40
C SER A 347 -78.76 71.74 -16.97
N ARG A 348 -77.76 72.33 -16.30
CA ARG A 348 -76.37 72.42 -16.82
C ARG A 348 -75.56 71.15 -16.55
N LEU A 349 -75.93 70.37 -15.53
CA LEU A 349 -75.24 69.13 -15.15
C LEU A 349 -75.49 67.99 -16.16
N GLU A 350 -76.64 67.98 -16.85
CA GLU A 350 -76.94 66.99 -17.89
C GLU A 350 -76.03 67.13 -19.13
N ASP A 351 -75.62 68.34 -19.49
CA ASP A 351 -74.77 68.58 -20.66
C ASP A 351 -73.32 68.11 -20.45
N ILE A 352 -72.74 68.34 -19.26
CA ILE A 352 -71.34 67.96 -18.95
C ILE A 352 -71.17 66.43 -18.98
N THR A 353 -72.19 65.69 -18.55
CA THR A 353 -72.19 64.23 -18.48
C THR A 353 -72.03 63.58 -19.87
N LYS A 354 -72.54 64.22 -20.94
CA LYS A 354 -72.40 63.71 -22.32
C LYS A 354 -70.99 63.88 -22.90
N THR A 355 -70.27 64.93 -22.54
CA THR A 355 -68.92 65.19 -23.07
C THR A 355 -67.86 64.29 -22.42
N LYS A 356 -68.05 63.94 -21.14
CA LYS A 356 -67.13 63.09 -20.37
C LYS A 356 -67.01 61.65 -20.90
N SER A 357 -68.11 61.09 -21.42
CA SER A 357 -68.12 59.70 -21.91
C SER A 357 -67.20 59.49 -23.13
N VAL A 358 -67.15 60.47 -24.05
CA VAL A 358 -66.32 60.40 -25.27
C VAL A 358 -64.81 60.44 -24.94
N LEU A 359 -64.38 61.35 -24.06
CA LEU A 359 -62.97 61.49 -23.67
C LEU A 359 -62.44 60.26 -22.89
N THR A 360 -63.32 59.57 -22.16
CA THR A 360 -62.97 58.35 -21.41
C THR A 360 -62.62 57.20 -22.35
N GLU A 361 -63.34 57.07 -23.47
CA GLU A 361 -63.10 56.01 -24.46
C GLU A 361 -61.76 56.18 -25.20
N GLU A 362 -61.37 57.43 -25.52
CA GLU A 362 -60.07 57.72 -26.11
C GLU A 362 -58.89 57.42 -25.17
N CYS A 363 -59.01 57.72 -23.87
CA CYS A 363 -57.99 57.41 -22.87
C CYS A 363 -57.76 55.89 -22.74
N ASN A 364 -58.83 55.10 -22.81
CA ASN A 364 -58.73 53.63 -22.75
C ASN A 364 -57.96 53.05 -23.94
N ARG A 365 -58.18 53.58 -25.14
CA ARG A 365 -57.43 53.15 -26.35
C ARG A 365 -55.93 53.38 -26.21
N LEU A 366 -55.51 54.55 -25.75
CA LEU A 366 -54.08 54.89 -25.56
C LEU A 366 -53.40 54.04 -24.47
N ASN A 367 -54.14 53.68 -23.42
CA ASN A 367 -53.62 52.80 -22.37
C ASN A 367 -53.30 51.38 -22.88
N VAL A 368 -54.12 50.84 -23.80
CA VAL A 368 -53.90 49.52 -24.41
C VAL A 368 -52.64 49.53 -25.29
N GLU A 369 -52.46 50.57 -26.10
CA GLU A 369 -51.27 50.74 -26.94
C GLU A 369 -49.98 50.82 -26.10
N LEU A 370 -50.02 51.59 -25.01
CA LEU A 370 -48.90 51.75 -24.09
C LEU A 370 -48.52 50.44 -23.35
N ALA A 371 -49.52 49.62 -23.01
CA ALA A 371 -49.28 48.31 -22.40
C ALA A 371 -48.55 47.35 -23.36
N GLY A 372 -48.88 47.38 -24.66
CA GLY A 372 -48.21 46.57 -25.68
C GLY A 372 -46.74 46.93 -25.86
N ILE A 373 -46.42 48.23 -25.93
CA ILE A 373 -45.04 48.71 -26.12
C ILE A 373 -44.18 48.39 -24.87
N LYS A 374 -44.72 48.57 -23.67
CA LYS A 374 -44.04 48.22 -22.41
C LYS A 374 -43.70 46.73 -22.32
N ARG A 375 -44.58 45.85 -22.80
CA ARG A 375 -44.33 44.40 -22.82
C ARG A 375 -43.12 44.04 -23.69
N ASN A 376 -43.03 44.60 -24.89
CA ASN A 376 -41.89 44.39 -25.78
C ASN A 376 -40.58 44.91 -25.16
N GLN A 377 -40.64 46.04 -24.44
CA GLN A 377 -39.48 46.57 -23.71
C GLN A 377 -39.01 45.61 -22.60
N THR A 378 -39.95 45.02 -21.83
CA THR A 378 -39.61 44.05 -20.79
C THR A 378 -38.97 42.77 -21.33
N GLU A 379 -39.42 42.29 -22.49
CA GLU A 379 -38.85 41.10 -23.13
C GLU A 379 -37.40 41.34 -23.58
N LEU A 380 -37.11 42.47 -24.23
CA LEU A 380 -35.75 42.84 -24.64
C LEU A 380 -34.81 43.11 -23.46
N ASN A 381 -35.32 43.71 -22.37
CA ASN A 381 -34.53 43.91 -21.15
C ASN A 381 -34.16 42.57 -20.49
N ASN A 382 -35.05 41.58 -20.51
CA ASN A 382 -34.75 40.24 -20.00
C ASN A 382 -33.69 39.54 -20.85
N GLU A 383 -33.76 39.66 -22.18
CA GLU A 383 -32.75 39.11 -23.10
C GLU A 383 -31.37 39.74 -22.85
N LEU A 384 -31.30 41.06 -22.71
CA LEU A 384 -30.05 41.76 -22.38
C LEU A 384 -29.48 41.31 -21.02
N LYS A 385 -30.34 41.13 -20.01
CA LYS A 385 -29.92 40.67 -18.68
C LYS A 385 -29.33 39.26 -18.72
N ILE A 386 -29.93 38.34 -19.47
CA ILE A 386 -29.41 36.97 -19.64
C ILE A 386 -28.01 37.00 -20.26
N ASP A 387 -27.80 37.81 -21.29
CA ASP A 387 -26.50 37.97 -21.95
C ASP A 387 -25.45 38.60 -21.02
N GLU A 388 -25.83 39.58 -20.20
CA GLU A 388 -24.95 40.22 -19.20
C GLU A 388 -24.58 39.25 -18.06
N ASP A 389 -25.55 38.50 -17.53
CA ASP A 389 -25.33 37.48 -16.51
C ASP A 389 -24.38 36.40 -17.03
N ARG A 390 -24.56 35.94 -18.29
CA ARG A 390 -23.66 34.98 -18.94
C ARG A 390 -22.25 35.52 -19.12
N ALA A 391 -22.11 36.77 -19.54
CA ALA A 391 -20.80 37.41 -19.68
C ALA A 391 -20.09 37.58 -18.33
N SER A 392 -20.83 37.88 -17.26
CA SER A 392 -20.27 37.99 -15.90
C SER A 392 -19.76 36.64 -15.39
N LEU A 393 -20.50 35.57 -15.63
CA LEU A 393 -20.13 34.20 -15.27
C LEU A 393 -18.82 33.79 -15.98
N LEU A 394 -18.72 34.05 -17.29
CA LEU A 394 -17.54 33.73 -18.10
C LEU A 394 -16.29 34.49 -17.64
N ARG A 395 -16.42 35.77 -17.26
CA ARG A 395 -15.29 36.53 -16.69
C ARG A 395 -14.86 35.97 -15.35
N SER A 396 -15.83 35.69 -14.46
CA SER A 396 -15.56 35.10 -13.15
C SER A 396 -14.86 33.74 -13.25
N SER A 397 -15.17 32.92 -14.26
CA SER A 397 -14.52 31.63 -14.44
C SER A 397 -13.07 31.74 -14.90
N VAL A 398 -12.71 32.78 -15.66
CA VAL A 398 -11.31 33.04 -16.03
C VAL A 398 -10.55 33.64 -14.85
N ASP A 399 -11.11 34.63 -14.17
CA ASP A 399 -10.47 35.30 -13.02
C ASP A 399 -10.19 34.31 -11.87
N SER A 400 -11.08 33.33 -11.66
CA SER A 400 -10.92 32.29 -10.63
C SER A 400 -10.12 31.06 -11.07
N SER A 401 -9.72 30.96 -12.35
CA SER A 401 -9.04 29.76 -12.87
C SER A 401 -7.57 29.61 -12.43
N GLY A 402 -6.88 30.73 -12.18
CA GLY A 402 -5.46 30.72 -11.78
C GLY A 402 -5.16 29.89 -10.53
N PRO A 403 -5.85 30.14 -9.40
CA PRO A 403 -5.74 29.33 -8.19
C PRO A 403 -6.08 27.84 -8.41
N VAL A 404 -7.07 27.55 -9.26
CA VAL A 404 -7.50 26.17 -9.55
C VAL A 404 -6.40 25.38 -10.28
N TYR A 405 -5.75 25.98 -11.27
CA TYR A 405 -4.61 25.34 -11.94
C TYR A 405 -3.38 25.20 -11.03
N ALA A 406 -3.15 26.16 -10.12
CA ALA A 406 -2.10 26.05 -9.11
C ALA A 406 -2.36 24.90 -8.12
N GLU A 407 -3.61 24.75 -7.66
CA GLU A 407 -4.04 23.65 -6.79
C GLU A 407 -3.92 22.29 -7.52
N LEU A 408 -4.36 22.19 -8.78
CA LEU A 408 -4.18 20.99 -9.61
C LEU A 408 -2.71 20.60 -9.76
N SER A 409 -1.83 21.56 -10.00
CA SER A 409 -0.38 21.32 -10.12
C SER A 409 0.23 20.82 -8.82
N ASN A 410 -0.12 21.43 -7.68
CA ASN A 410 0.35 21.02 -6.36
C ASN A 410 -0.19 19.63 -5.98
N ASN A 411 -1.47 19.38 -6.23
CA ASN A 411 -2.09 18.09 -5.97
C ASN A 411 -1.46 16.97 -6.82
N ARG A 412 -1.12 17.24 -8.09
CA ARG A 412 -0.40 16.27 -8.94
C ARG A 412 0.98 15.92 -8.35
N LYS A 413 1.76 16.92 -7.93
CA LYS A 413 3.05 16.69 -7.24
C LYS A 413 2.89 15.89 -5.95
N ARG A 414 1.84 16.17 -5.16
CA ARG A 414 1.55 15.43 -3.92
C ARG A 414 1.12 13.99 -4.20
N LEU A 415 0.35 13.75 -5.25
CA LEU A 415 -0.03 12.40 -5.68
C LEU A 415 1.20 11.57 -6.10
N ASP A 416 2.17 12.17 -6.80
CA ASP A 416 3.42 11.50 -7.17
C ASP A 416 4.23 11.11 -5.91
N ALA A 417 4.35 12.03 -4.95
CA ALA A 417 5.01 11.76 -3.67
C ALA A 417 4.30 10.66 -2.85
N LEU A 418 2.97 10.69 -2.80
CA LEU A 418 2.16 9.67 -2.12
C LEU A 418 2.31 8.30 -2.77
N ASN A 419 2.36 8.23 -4.10
CA ASN A 419 2.59 6.96 -4.81
C ASN A 419 3.94 6.34 -4.41
N GLN A 420 4.99 7.17 -4.31
CA GLN A 420 6.30 6.70 -3.84
C GLN A 420 6.24 6.18 -2.39
N GLN A 421 5.59 6.94 -1.48
CA GLN A 421 5.43 6.52 -0.09
C GLN A 421 4.64 5.21 0.07
N ILE A 422 3.59 5.02 -0.74
CA ILE A 422 2.82 3.77 -0.78
C ILE A 422 3.69 2.61 -1.28
N THR A 423 4.50 2.81 -2.33
CA THR A 423 5.39 1.76 -2.83
C THR A 423 6.44 1.39 -1.80
N ASP A 424 7.05 2.37 -1.13
CA ASP A 424 8.08 2.14 -0.12
C ASP A 424 7.51 1.34 1.06
N LYS A 425 6.31 1.72 1.55
CA LYS A 425 5.62 0.99 2.64
C LYS A 425 5.21 -0.42 2.24
N LYS A 426 4.79 -0.65 1.00
CA LYS A 426 4.48 -2.01 0.51
C LYS A 426 5.70 -2.91 0.50
N VAL A 427 6.87 -2.38 0.13
CA VAL A 427 8.12 -3.12 0.17
C VAL A 427 8.51 -3.45 1.61
N GLU A 428 8.42 -2.48 2.53
CA GLU A 428 8.64 -2.70 3.97
C GLU A 428 7.75 -3.83 4.53
N ILE A 429 6.44 -3.78 4.25
CA ILE A 429 5.48 -4.81 4.66
C ILE A 429 5.83 -6.19 4.10
N GLN A 430 6.30 -6.29 2.84
CA GLN A 430 6.69 -7.56 2.25
C GLN A 430 7.92 -8.16 2.93
N ILE A 431 8.92 -7.33 3.23
CA ILE A 431 10.14 -7.77 3.93
C ILE A 431 9.79 -8.29 5.33
N ASP A 432 8.99 -7.53 6.08
CA ASP A 432 8.60 -7.91 7.44
C ASP A 432 7.71 -9.17 7.47
N LYS A 433 6.82 -9.36 6.48
CA LYS A 433 6.04 -10.61 6.33
C LYS A 433 6.94 -11.82 6.06
N ALA A 434 7.93 -11.68 5.18
CA ALA A 434 8.88 -12.75 4.91
C ALA A 434 9.70 -13.12 6.16
N GLN A 435 10.11 -12.12 6.96
CA GLN A 435 10.77 -12.35 8.24
C GLN A 435 9.85 -13.04 9.26
N GLN A 436 8.58 -12.63 9.34
CA GLN A 436 7.59 -13.26 10.20
C GLN A 436 7.36 -14.74 9.84
N GLU A 437 7.25 -15.06 8.55
CA GLU A 437 7.12 -16.44 8.07
C GLU A 437 8.37 -17.28 8.37
N LYS A 438 9.56 -16.70 8.23
CA LYS A 438 10.82 -17.36 8.61
C LYS A 438 10.84 -17.72 10.10
N LEU A 439 10.61 -16.74 10.98
CA LEU A 439 10.59 -16.95 12.43
C LEU A 439 9.45 -17.89 12.86
N GLY A 440 8.31 -17.87 12.17
CA GLY A 440 7.20 -18.80 12.40
C GLY A 440 7.57 -20.25 12.09
N ARG A 441 8.36 -20.49 11.03
CA ARG A 441 8.93 -21.81 10.72
C ARG A 441 9.94 -22.25 11.78
N GLU A 442 10.87 -21.38 12.17
CA GLU A 442 11.85 -21.67 13.22
C GLU A 442 11.17 -22.01 14.56
N LEU A 443 10.12 -21.29 14.93
CA LEU A 443 9.30 -21.57 16.12
C LEU A 443 8.63 -22.96 16.04
N SER A 444 8.10 -23.31 14.88
CA SER A 444 7.42 -24.60 14.65
C SER A 444 8.41 -25.77 14.72
N GLU A 445 9.59 -25.61 14.12
CA GLU A 445 10.67 -26.60 14.17
C GLU A 445 11.19 -26.80 15.60
N LEU A 446 11.49 -25.71 16.32
CA LEU A 446 11.99 -25.78 17.70
C LEU A 446 10.96 -26.30 18.68
N SER A 447 9.67 -25.98 18.52
CA SER A 447 8.61 -26.46 19.42
C SER A 447 8.25 -27.93 19.21
N ALA A 448 8.50 -28.47 18.01
CA ALA A 448 8.29 -29.89 17.71
C ALA A 448 9.38 -30.80 18.32
N LEU A 449 10.55 -30.27 18.69
CA LEU A 449 11.65 -31.04 19.26
C LEU A 449 11.32 -31.48 20.70
N ARG A 450 11.30 -32.80 20.93
CA ARG A 450 11.25 -33.39 22.28
C ARG A 450 12.67 -33.72 22.73
N ILE A 451 13.23 -32.87 23.58
CA ILE A 451 14.60 -33.06 24.09
C ILE A 451 14.67 -34.26 25.03
N THR A 452 15.52 -35.22 24.65
CA THR A 452 15.84 -36.43 25.41
C THR A 452 17.34 -36.68 25.29
N SER A 453 17.95 -37.39 26.24
CA SER A 453 19.37 -37.75 26.20
C SER A 453 19.74 -38.50 24.91
N SER A 454 18.86 -39.38 24.44
CA SER A 454 19.02 -40.10 23.16
C SER A 454 19.01 -39.18 21.93
N LEU A 455 18.20 -38.13 21.93
CA LEU A 455 18.12 -37.18 20.81
C LEU A 455 19.38 -36.31 20.73
N LEU A 456 19.88 -35.86 21.90
CA LEU A 456 21.12 -35.09 22.00
C LEU A 456 22.35 -35.90 21.54
N LEU A 457 22.40 -37.19 21.89
CA LEU A 457 23.47 -38.11 21.46
C LEU A 457 23.39 -38.46 19.97
N ALA A 458 22.18 -38.54 19.40
CA ALA A 458 22.00 -38.85 17.97
C ALA A 458 22.38 -37.69 17.03
N GLY A 459 22.78 -36.53 17.55
CA GLY A 459 23.15 -35.36 16.76
C GLY A 459 21.98 -34.70 16.01
N LYS A 460 20.74 -35.17 16.23
CA LYS A 460 19.52 -34.62 15.61
C LYS A 460 18.96 -33.49 16.45
N VAL A 461 19.79 -32.47 16.68
CA VAL A 461 19.44 -31.34 17.55
C VAL A 461 18.75 -30.20 16.78
N GLY A 462 18.67 -30.29 15.45
CA GLY A 462 18.00 -29.30 14.61
C GLY A 462 18.57 -27.89 14.82
N GLY A 463 17.68 -26.89 14.94
CA GLY A 463 18.03 -25.49 15.22
C GLY A 463 18.30 -25.13 16.69
N LEU A 464 18.35 -26.12 17.61
CA LEU A 464 18.62 -25.85 19.02
C LEU A 464 20.10 -25.48 19.22
N VAL A 465 20.36 -24.25 19.68
CA VAL A 465 21.72 -23.85 20.10
C VAL A 465 21.96 -24.33 21.52
N PHE A 466 22.88 -25.28 21.70
CA PHE A 466 23.28 -25.81 23.01
C PHE A 466 24.80 -26.03 23.06
N GLU A 467 25.40 -25.87 24.24
CA GLU A 467 26.85 -25.90 24.40
C GLU A 467 27.45 -27.26 23.99
N ARG A 468 28.32 -27.25 22.98
CA ARG A 468 28.99 -28.45 22.46
C ARG A 468 29.75 -29.23 23.55
N GLN A 469 30.35 -28.51 24.50
CA GLN A 469 31.06 -29.11 25.64
C GLN A 469 30.14 -29.98 26.51
N LYS A 470 28.89 -29.58 26.72
CA LYS A 470 27.90 -30.35 27.48
C LYS A 470 27.42 -31.59 26.73
N ILE A 471 27.33 -31.53 25.41
CA ILE A 471 27.03 -32.70 24.57
C ILE A 471 28.19 -33.70 24.64
N GLU A 472 29.44 -33.23 24.57
CA GLU A 472 30.62 -34.10 24.73
C GLU A 472 30.69 -34.73 26.13
N GLN A 473 30.33 -33.98 27.17
CA GLN A 473 30.20 -34.50 28.54
C GLN A 473 29.10 -35.57 28.63
N LEU A 474 27.94 -35.34 28.01
CA LEU A 474 26.83 -36.32 27.94
C LEU A 474 27.30 -37.62 27.28
N THR A 475 28.02 -37.53 26.15
CA THR A 475 28.57 -38.70 25.44
C THR A 475 29.55 -39.49 26.30
N ARG A 476 30.44 -38.80 27.03
CA ARG A 476 31.38 -39.45 27.96
C ARG A 476 30.63 -40.14 29.10
N CYS A 477 29.65 -39.46 29.72
CA CYS A 477 28.87 -40.03 30.81
C CYS A 477 28.10 -41.28 30.37
N GLN A 478 27.54 -41.28 29.15
CA GLN A 478 26.82 -42.43 28.60
C GLN A 478 27.77 -43.61 28.33
N ALA A 479 28.93 -43.35 27.71
CA ALA A 479 29.94 -44.38 27.45
C ALA A 479 30.48 -45.00 28.74
N ASP A 480 30.74 -44.18 29.77
CA ASP A 480 31.17 -44.66 31.09
C ASP A 480 30.09 -45.52 31.76
N LEU A 481 28.82 -45.14 31.61
CA LEU A 481 27.69 -45.88 32.17
C LEU A 481 27.53 -47.26 31.52
N ASP A 482 27.67 -47.34 30.19
CA ASP A 482 27.62 -48.59 29.44
C ASP A 482 28.78 -49.53 29.85
N LEU A 483 30.00 -49.00 30.00
CA LEU A 483 31.17 -49.76 30.48
C LEU A 483 30.96 -50.28 31.91
N LEU A 484 30.43 -49.45 32.80
CA LEU A 484 30.14 -49.84 34.18
C LEU A 484 29.03 -50.90 34.25
N GLU A 485 28.06 -50.89 33.33
CA GLU A 485 27.02 -51.91 33.28
C GLU A 485 27.59 -53.29 32.93
N VAL A 486 28.50 -53.34 31.93
CA VAL A 486 29.22 -54.58 31.58
C VAL A 486 30.09 -55.05 32.73
N HIS A 487 30.81 -54.13 33.40
CA HIS A 487 31.64 -54.45 34.55
C HIS A 487 30.79 -54.99 35.72
N ASN A 488 29.65 -54.36 36.03
CA ASN A 488 28.76 -54.79 37.11
C ASN A 488 28.19 -56.19 36.84
N ARG A 489 27.79 -56.51 35.60
CA ARG A 489 27.38 -57.88 35.22
C ARG A 489 28.50 -58.91 35.49
N THR A 490 29.74 -58.53 35.21
CA THR A 490 30.92 -59.38 35.46
C THR A 490 31.18 -59.56 36.96
N LEU A 491 31.07 -58.49 37.76
CA LEU A 491 31.20 -58.53 39.21
C LEU A 491 30.11 -59.37 39.88
N GLN A 492 28.88 -59.29 39.38
CA GLN A 492 27.76 -60.11 39.85
C GLN A 492 27.94 -61.58 39.50
N ALA A 493 28.42 -61.88 38.28
CA ALA A 493 28.74 -63.24 37.88
C ALA A 493 29.87 -63.85 38.72
N THR A 494 30.92 -63.07 39.01
CA THR A 494 31.99 -63.48 39.93
C THR A 494 31.50 -63.64 41.36
N GLN A 495 30.61 -62.77 41.86
CA GLN A 495 30.02 -62.91 43.18
C GLN A 495 29.22 -64.21 43.29
N LYS A 496 28.45 -64.53 42.26
CA LYS A 496 27.70 -65.79 42.17
C LYS A 496 28.64 -66.99 42.17
N ALA A 497 29.69 -66.97 41.35
CA ALA A 497 30.69 -68.04 41.28
C ALA A 497 31.44 -68.22 42.61
N ILE A 498 31.83 -67.12 43.29
CA ILE A 498 32.46 -67.17 44.63
C ILE A 498 31.50 -67.79 45.64
N THR A 499 30.21 -67.45 45.59
CA THR A 499 29.20 -67.99 46.52
C THR A 499 29.01 -69.49 46.29
N GLU A 500 28.95 -69.95 45.04
CA GLU A 500 28.88 -71.38 44.69
C GLU A 500 30.16 -72.13 45.12
N GLN A 501 31.34 -71.52 44.91
CA GLN A 501 32.62 -72.08 45.37
C GLN A 501 32.72 -72.12 46.90
N MET A 502 32.22 -71.11 47.62
CA MET A 502 32.14 -71.13 49.08
C MET A 502 31.31 -72.31 49.57
N GLU A 503 30.14 -72.57 48.97
CA GLU A 503 29.28 -73.68 49.38
C GLU A 503 29.98 -75.04 49.19
N THR A 504 30.72 -75.21 48.08
CA THR A 504 31.50 -76.44 47.85
C THR A 504 32.71 -76.57 48.78
N HIS A 505 33.40 -75.47 49.07
CA HIS A 505 34.53 -75.44 49.99
C HIS A 505 34.09 -75.73 51.42
N GLU A 506 32.99 -75.12 51.89
CA GLU A 506 32.39 -75.41 53.19
C GLU A 506 31.97 -76.87 53.33
N ARG A 507 31.41 -77.48 52.27
CA ARG A 507 31.12 -78.92 52.23
C ARG A 507 32.38 -79.77 52.32
N LEU A 508 33.45 -79.43 51.58
CA LEU A 508 34.75 -80.13 51.64
C LEU A 508 35.39 -80.03 53.03
N VAL A 509 35.36 -78.85 53.64
CA VAL A 509 35.84 -78.62 55.01
C VAL A 509 35.00 -79.42 56.01
N SER A 510 33.67 -79.43 55.87
CA SER A 510 32.78 -80.26 56.72
C SER A 510 33.12 -81.74 56.59
N ILE A 511 33.27 -82.27 55.38
CA ILE A 511 33.64 -83.67 55.15
C ILE A 511 35.02 -83.98 55.75
N GLY A 512 35.99 -83.07 55.58
CA GLY A 512 37.33 -83.20 56.16
C GLY A 512 37.31 -83.19 57.69
N LEU A 513 36.51 -82.32 58.30
CA LEU A 513 36.32 -82.24 59.74
C LEU A 513 35.57 -83.46 60.30
N ASP A 514 34.54 -83.94 59.60
CA ASP A 514 33.81 -85.16 59.95
C ASP A 514 34.75 -86.38 59.93
N TYR A 515 35.58 -86.51 58.90
CA TYR A 515 36.59 -87.56 58.82
C TYR A 515 37.60 -87.50 60.00
N LEU A 516 38.11 -86.31 60.29
CA LEU A 516 39.03 -86.08 61.42
C LEU A 516 38.38 -86.34 62.79
N SER A 517 37.07 -86.13 62.92
CA SER A 517 36.33 -86.42 64.16
C SER A 517 36.18 -87.92 64.44
N ILE A 518 36.05 -88.72 63.38
CA ILE A 518 35.90 -90.18 63.48
C ILE A 518 37.27 -90.85 63.69
N LYS A 519 38.31 -90.35 63.02
CA LYS A 519 39.66 -90.93 63.10
C LYS A 519 40.70 -89.81 63.25
N PRO A 520 41.09 -89.47 64.49
CA PRO A 520 42.10 -88.45 64.74
C PRO A 520 43.42 -88.85 64.07
N SER A 521 43.90 -88.01 63.17
CA SER A 521 45.12 -88.20 62.41
C SER A 521 45.97 -86.95 62.51
N HIS A 522 47.28 -87.13 62.65
CA HIS A 522 48.25 -86.05 62.54
C HIS A 522 48.50 -85.65 61.07
N ILE A 523 48.00 -86.42 60.11
CA ILE A 523 48.17 -86.18 58.67
C ILE A 523 46.83 -85.71 58.10
N CYS A 524 46.84 -84.59 57.38
CA CYS A 524 45.64 -84.01 56.79
C CYS A 524 45.02 -84.94 55.74
N PRO A 525 43.73 -85.32 55.84
CA PRO A 525 43.08 -86.20 54.86
C PRO A 525 42.84 -85.53 53.50
N LEU A 526 42.93 -84.20 53.43
CA LEU A 526 42.69 -83.43 52.20
C LEU A 526 43.99 -83.15 51.43
N CYS A 527 45.06 -82.72 52.11
CA CYS A 527 46.34 -82.36 51.48
C CYS A 527 47.51 -83.28 51.83
N THR A 528 47.31 -84.28 52.69
CA THR A 528 48.32 -85.28 53.12
C THR A 528 49.54 -84.72 53.87
N GLU A 529 49.51 -83.45 54.27
CA GLU A 529 50.59 -82.81 55.01
C GLU A 529 50.58 -83.25 56.50
N PRO A 530 51.74 -83.57 57.10
CA PRO A 530 51.84 -83.94 58.50
C PRO A 530 51.83 -82.70 59.42
N HIS A 531 51.13 -82.80 60.53
CA HIS A 531 50.95 -81.77 61.55
C HIS A 531 51.29 -82.29 62.95
N SER A 532 51.70 -81.37 63.81
CA SER A 532 52.21 -81.66 65.16
C SER A 532 51.17 -82.32 66.07
N SER A 533 49.88 -81.98 65.94
CA SER A 533 48.78 -82.62 66.68
C SER A 533 47.47 -82.65 65.87
N PRO A 534 46.53 -83.58 66.14
CA PRO A 534 45.23 -83.59 65.49
C PRO A 534 44.42 -82.33 65.80
N GLU A 535 44.55 -81.77 67.02
CA GLU A 535 43.90 -80.51 67.41
C GLU A 535 44.40 -79.33 66.59
N GLU A 536 45.71 -79.23 66.35
CA GLU A 536 46.31 -78.15 65.56
C GLU A 536 45.93 -78.25 64.07
N LEU A 537 45.77 -79.47 63.55
CA LEU A 537 45.22 -79.72 62.21
C LEU A 537 43.75 -79.24 62.13
N ILE A 538 42.91 -79.58 63.11
CA ILE A 538 41.50 -79.15 63.14
C ILE A 538 41.39 -77.62 63.20
N VAL A 539 42.26 -76.96 63.98
CA VAL A 539 42.31 -75.48 64.06
C VAL A 539 42.75 -74.87 62.73
N LYS A 540 43.77 -75.42 62.06
CA LYS A 540 44.22 -74.93 60.75
C LYS A 540 43.18 -75.12 59.65
N VAL A 541 42.46 -76.25 59.64
CA VAL A 541 41.37 -76.53 58.71
C VAL A 541 40.18 -75.59 58.92
N LYS A 542 39.87 -75.21 60.18
CA LYS A 542 38.85 -74.18 60.50
C LYS A 542 39.30 -72.75 60.17
N GLY A 543 40.61 -72.50 60.11
CA GLY A 543 41.19 -71.15 60.05
C GLY A 543 41.38 -70.56 58.65
N GLN A 544 41.24 -71.33 57.57
CA GLN A 544 41.43 -70.82 56.21
C GLN A 544 40.09 -70.43 55.56
N ASN A 545 39.68 -69.16 55.71
CA ASN A 545 38.43 -68.65 55.12
C ASN A 545 38.68 -67.56 54.06
N LEU A 546 39.61 -67.82 53.14
CA LEU A 546 40.08 -66.88 52.11
C LEU A 546 38.95 -66.43 51.15
N LEU A 547 37.92 -67.26 50.98
CA LEU A 547 36.77 -66.99 50.11
C LEU A 547 35.81 -65.94 50.71
N SER A 548 35.72 -65.85 52.04
CA SER A 548 34.88 -64.86 52.74
C SER A 548 35.38 -63.42 52.49
N GLU A 549 36.69 -63.20 52.55
CA GLU A 549 37.30 -61.88 52.31
C GLU A 549 37.12 -61.43 50.85
N LEU A 550 37.32 -62.34 49.89
CA LEU A 550 37.10 -62.08 48.47
C LEU A 550 35.64 -61.73 48.16
N SER A 551 34.67 -62.41 48.80
CA SER A 551 33.24 -62.12 48.67
C SER A 551 32.86 -60.73 49.23
N GLN A 552 33.44 -60.35 50.37
CA GLN A 552 33.25 -59.00 50.93
C GLN A 552 33.89 -57.92 50.06
N GLU A 553 35.08 -58.15 49.54
CA GLU A 553 35.76 -57.20 48.64
C GLU A 553 34.95 -57.00 47.35
N ASN A 554 34.42 -58.08 46.78
CA ASN A 554 33.63 -58.02 45.56
C ASN A 554 32.26 -57.36 45.79
N SER A 555 31.63 -57.56 46.95
CA SER A 555 30.41 -56.85 47.35
C SER A 555 30.64 -55.35 47.52
N LYS A 556 31.78 -54.94 48.10
CA LYS A 556 32.18 -53.53 48.17
C LYS A 556 32.36 -52.93 46.76
N LYS A 557 33.01 -53.65 45.84
CA LYS A 557 33.15 -53.22 44.43
C LYS A 557 31.79 -53.01 43.76
N ILE A 558 30.85 -53.95 43.93
CA ILE A 558 29.47 -53.81 43.42
C ILE A 558 28.79 -52.56 43.99
N SER A 559 28.92 -52.30 45.29
CA SER A 559 28.34 -51.10 45.90
C SER A 559 28.94 -49.79 45.35
N LEU A 560 30.26 -49.73 45.17
CA LEU A 560 30.96 -48.57 44.59
C LEU A 560 30.54 -48.32 43.14
N THR A 561 30.46 -49.38 42.33
CA THR A 561 29.97 -49.31 40.95
C THR A 561 28.53 -48.81 40.90
N SER A 562 27.65 -49.25 41.82
CA SER A 562 26.26 -48.80 41.88
C SER A 562 26.11 -47.32 42.23
N THR A 563 26.92 -46.81 43.18
CA THR A 563 26.96 -45.38 43.52
C THR A 563 27.42 -44.56 42.32
N ARG A 564 28.49 -44.99 41.63
CA ARG A 564 28.99 -44.31 40.44
C ARG A 564 27.97 -44.29 39.30
N GLN A 565 27.24 -45.39 39.09
CA GLN A 565 26.15 -45.45 38.11
C GLN A 565 25.01 -44.47 38.44
N LYS A 566 24.74 -44.21 39.72
CA LYS A 566 23.75 -43.21 40.13
C LYS A 566 24.23 -41.80 39.83
N GLU A 567 25.48 -41.47 40.20
CA GLU A 567 26.08 -40.16 39.90
C GLU A 567 26.06 -39.82 38.41
N LEU A 568 26.42 -40.78 37.54
CA LEU A 568 26.39 -40.58 36.09
C LEU A 568 24.97 -40.37 35.55
N ARG A 569 23.97 -41.07 36.09
CA ARG A 569 22.55 -40.85 35.72
C ARG A 569 22.06 -39.47 36.12
N ASP A 570 22.42 -39.03 37.33
CA ASP A 570 22.05 -37.70 37.83
C ASP A 570 22.71 -36.59 36.97
N GLU A 571 23.95 -36.79 36.52
CA GLU A 571 24.65 -35.88 35.60
C GLU A 571 23.98 -35.82 34.22
N ILE A 572 23.66 -36.97 33.64
CA ILE A 572 22.94 -37.07 32.35
C ILE A 572 21.59 -36.35 32.43
N GLN A 573 20.86 -36.55 33.53
CA GLN A 573 19.58 -35.87 33.77
C GLN A 573 19.76 -34.35 33.87
N ARG A 574 20.80 -33.89 34.58
CA ARG A 574 21.11 -32.46 34.71
C ARG A 574 21.41 -31.80 33.38
N ILE A 575 22.25 -32.42 32.55
CA ILE A 575 22.59 -31.90 31.22
C ILE A 575 21.35 -31.87 30.32
N THR A 576 20.52 -32.91 30.36
CA THR A 576 19.27 -32.98 29.59
C THR A 576 18.29 -31.87 30.02
N GLN A 577 18.19 -31.60 31.32
CA GLN A 577 17.35 -30.52 31.86
C GLN A 577 17.83 -29.13 31.40
N GLN A 578 19.15 -28.89 31.40
CA GLN A 578 19.71 -27.64 30.88
C GLN A 578 19.43 -27.43 29.39
N ALA A 579 19.38 -28.51 28.60
CA ALA A 579 19.02 -28.42 27.18
C ALA A 579 17.53 -28.04 26.99
N VAL A 580 16.63 -28.58 27.83
CA VAL A 580 15.20 -28.19 27.85
C VAL A 580 15.03 -26.72 28.23
N GLU A 581 15.80 -26.23 29.22
CA GLU A 581 15.78 -24.82 29.61
C GLU A 581 16.29 -23.90 28.49
N SER A 582 17.37 -24.29 27.80
CA SER A 582 17.88 -23.56 26.62
C SER A 582 16.83 -23.46 25.51
N GLN A 583 16.12 -24.55 25.24
CA GLN A 583 15.02 -24.58 24.28
C GLN A 583 13.89 -23.61 24.67
N ALA A 584 13.50 -23.59 25.95
CA ALA A 584 12.45 -22.69 26.44
C ALA A 584 12.85 -21.21 26.29
N LEU A 585 14.11 -20.86 26.56
CA LEU A 585 14.65 -19.52 26.36
C LEU A 585 14.62 -19.10 24.89
N GLN A 586 15.07 -19.96 23.98
CA GLN A 586 15.04 -19.69 22.53
C GLN A 586 13.62 -19.55 21.98
N LEU A 587 12.69 -20.40 22.42
CA LEU A 587 11.27 -20.26 22.06
C LEU A 587 10.70 -18.93 22.54
N THR A 588 11.14 -18.43 23.69
CA THR A 588 10.69 -17.15 24.23
C THR A 588 11.26 -15.98 23.44
N ASP A 589 12.55 -16.03 23.08
CA ASP A 589 13.20 -15.02 22.23
C ASP A 589 12.55 -14.93 20.84
N ILE A 590 12.27 -16.07 20.19
CA ILE A 590 11.60 -16.10 18.88
C ILE A 590 10.16 -15.56 19.00
N ARG A 591 9.43 -15.89 20.07
CA ARG A 591 8.08 -15.33 20.30
C ARG A 591 8.12 -13.81 20.49
N ASN A 592 9.12 -13.30 21.21
CA ASN A 592 9.28 -11.85 21.39
C ASN A 592 9.59 -11.16 20.05
N LYS A 593 10.51 -11.71 19.25
CA LYS A 593 10.81 -11.20 17.90
C LYS A 593 9.59 -11.23 16.97
N LEU A 594 8.81 -12.31 17.01
CA LEU A 594 7.54 -12.42 16.26
C LEU A 594 6.52 -11.36 16.71
N HIS A 595 6.46 -11.07 18.01
CA HIS A 595 5.59 -10.03 18.53
C HIS A 595 6.03 -8.64 18.06
N GLU A 596 7.32 -8.32 18.15
CA GLU A 596 7.89 -7.05 17.69
C GLU A 596 7.63 -6.81 16.19
N ILE A 597 7.89 -7.81 15.34
CA ILE A 597 7.62 -7.73 13.90
C ILE A 597 6.12 -7.60 13.65
N GLY A 598 5.28 -8.32 14.40
CA GLY A 598 3.83 -8.19 14.32
C GLY A 598 3.35 -6.76 14.61
N VAL A 599 3.90 -6.10 15.63
CA VAL A 599 3.59 -4.70 15.94
C VAL A 599 4.06 -3.77 14.83
N LYS A 600 5.27 -3.95 14.31
CA LYS A 600 5.80 -3.16 13.17
C LYS A 600 4.92 -3.29 11.93
N LEU A 601 4.50 -4.51 11.59
CA LEU A 601 3.59 -4.77 10.48
C LEU A 601 2.27 -4.03 10.61
N VAL A 602 1.64 -4.07 11.79
CA VAL A 602 0.39 -3.35 12.03
C VAL A 602 0.54 -1.84 11.87
N ILE A 603 1.68 -1.28 12.30
CA ILE A 603 1.98 0.15 12.12
C ILE A 603 2.16 0.47 10.65
N ALA A 604 3.00 -0.28 9.93
CA ALA A 604 3.27 -0.08 8.52
C ALA A 604 2.02 -0.24 7.65
N GLU A 605 1.17 -1.24 7.92
CA GLU A 605 -0.11 -1.45 7.23
C GLU A 605 -1.10 -0.30 7.48
N ARG A 606 -1.13 0.27 8.70
CA ARG A 606 -1.95 1.46 9.00
C ARG A 606 -1.46 2.70 8.25
N GLU A 607 -0.15 2.92 8.20
CA GLU A 607 0.45 4.04 7.45
C GLU A 607 0.18 3.92 5.94
N GLU A 608 0.35 2.72 5.36
CA GLU A 608 0.03 2.46 3.95
C GLU A 608 -1.45 2.73 3.66
N SER A 609 -2.34 2.25 4.54
CA SER A 609 -3.78 2.50 4.44
C SER A 609 -4.12 4.00 4.48
N ALA A 610 -3.45 4.77 5.35
CA ALA A 610 -3.64 6.20 5.46
C ALA A 610 -3.18 6.94 4.19
N PHE A 611 -2.01 6.59 3.64
CA PHE A 611 -1.52 7.16 2.39
C PHE A 611 -2.42 6.82 1.20
N VAL A 612 -2.94 5.59 1.12
CA VAL A 612 -3.89 5.17 0.08
C VAL A 612 -5.19 5.98 0.17
N LEU A 613 -5.69 6.24 1.37
CA LEU A 613 -6.88 7.06 1.58
C LEU A 613 -6.64 8.52 1.18
N GLU A 614 -5.52 9.11 1.59
CA GLU A 614 -5.13 10.46 1.18
C GLU A 614 -5.02 10.57 -0.34
N HIS A 615 -4.35 9.61 -0.98
CA HIS A 615 -4.22 9.54 -2.44
C HIS A 615 -5.58 9.48 -3.14
N LYS A 616 -6.53 8.69 -2.63
CA LYS A 616 -7.89 8.61 -3.16
C LYS A 616 -8.64 9.94 -3.03
N ASN A 617 -8.53 10.60 -1.88
CA ASN A 617 -9.18 11.89 -1.62
C ASN A 617 -8.64 12.99 -2.54
N LEU A 618 -7.31 13.09 -2.69
CA LEU A 618 -6.68 14.05 -3.63
C LEU A 618 -7.07 13.76 -5.08
N LYS A 619 -7.17 12.49 -5.48
CA LYS A 619 -7.59 12.13 -6.84
C LYS A 619 -9.03 12.56 -7.13
N ASN A 620 -9.94 12.38 -6.16
CA ASN A 620 -11.31 12.85 -6.27
C ASN A 620 -11.37 14.39 -6.36
N ARG A 621 -10.61 15.09 -5.51
CA ARG A 621 -10.51 16.56 -5.52
C ARG A 621 -10.00 17.07 -6.88
N ASN A 622 -8.98 16.44 -7.45
CA ASN A 622 -8.50 16.79 -8.79
C ASN A 622 -9.57 16.62 -9.87
N SER A 623 -10.39 15.56 -9.79
CA SER A 623 -11.49 15.37 -10.74
C SER A 623 -12.56 16.48 -10.61
N GLU A 624 -12.84 16.96 -9.41
CA GLU A 624 -13.74 18.10 -9.19
C GLU A 624 -13.15 19.40 -9.74
N LEU A 625 -11.88 19.67 -9.46
CA LEU A 625 -11.18 20.86 -9.96
C LEU A 625 -11.06 20.85 -11.48
N GLU A 626 -10.81 19.69 -12.10
CA GLU A 626 -10.78 19.54 -13.56
C GLU A 626 -12.14 19.87 -14.20
N LYS A 627 -13.27 19.58 -13.53
CA LYS A 627 -14.61 19.99 -14.00
C LYS A 627 -14.81 21.50 -13.96
N LEU A 628 -14.26 22.19 -12.95
CA LEU A 628 -14.36 23.67 -12.85
C LEU A 628 -13.66 24.38 -14.00
N VAL A 629 -12.59 23.78 -14.54
CA VAL A 629 -11.86 24.31 -15.71
C VAL A 629 -12.22 23.60 -17.03
N TRP A 630 -13.34 22.89 -17.06
CA TRP A 630 -13.90 22.20 -18.23
C TRP A 630 -12.97 21.13 -18.84
N GLY A 631 -12.00 20.64 -18.08
CA GLY A 631 -10.97 19.71 -18.55
C GLY A 631 -10.04 20.30 -19.61
N LEU A 632 -10.04 21.62 -19.78
CA LEU A 632 -9.22 22.34 -20.75
C LEU A 632 -7.90 22.76 -20.12
N SER A 633 -6.91 23.05 -20.95
CA SER A 633 -5.73 23.79 -20.51
C SER A 633 -6.08 25.27 -20.29
N ASN A 634 -5.25 25.97 -19.49
CA ASN A 634 -5.45 27.40 -19.23
C ASN A 634 -5.56 28.22 -20.53
N GLN A 635 -4.72 27.91 -21.53
CA GLN A 635 -4.75 28.58 -22.83
C GLN A 635 -6.05 28.30 -23.60
N GLU A 636 -6.54 27.06 -23.60
CA GLU A 636 -7.77 26.69 -24.31
C GLU A 636 -9.02 27.29 -23.65
N LEU A 637 -9.04 27.33 -22.31
CA LEU A 637 -10.12 27.95 -21.54
C LEU A 637 -10.21 29.45 -21.85
N VAL A 638 -9.09 30.17 -21.77
CA VAL A 638 -9.01 31.61 -22.09
C VAL A 638 -9.45 31.87 -23.53
N THR A 639 -8.91 31.14 -24.50
CA THR A 639 -9.24 31.31 -25.93
C THR A 639 -10.74 31.13 -26.20
N ARG A 640 -11.37 30.13 -25.56
CA ARG A 640 -12.79 29.82 -25.76
C ARG A 640 -13.70 30.85 -25.09
N VAL A 641 -13.34 31.31 -23.89
CA VAL A 641 -14.08 32.36 -23.17
C VAL A 641 -13.99 33.69 -23.91
N GLU A 642 -12.81 34.07 -24.41
CA GLU A 642 -12.62 35.30 -25.20
C GLU A 642 -13.47 35.28 -26.49
N ALA A 643 -13.55 34.13 -27.16
CA ALA A 643 -14.39 33.99 -28.35
C ALA A 643 -15.89 34.17 -28.05
N GLU A 644 -16.40 33.59 -26.95
CA GLU A 644 -17.81 33.71 -26.54
C GLU A 644 -18.13 35.15 -26.05
N LEU A 645 -17.23 35.78 -25.30
CA LEU A 645 -17.35 37.17 -24.87
C LEU A 645 -17.38 38.14 -26.05
N ASN A 646 -16.59 37.88 -27.10
CA ASN A 646 -16.61 38.67 -28.34
C ASN A 646 -17.94 38.55 -29.10
N GLN A 647 -18.58 37.39 -29.08
CA GLN A 647 -19.91 37.23 -29.70
C GLN A 647 -20.99 38.00 -28.93
N LEU A 648 -20.97 37.95 -27.60
CA LEU A 648 -21.91 38.68 -26.75
C LEU A 648 -21.70 40.21 -26.86
N SER A 649 -20.45 40.67 -26.93
CA SER A 649 -20.15 42.10 -27.09
C SER A 649 -20.65 42.68 -28.42
N MET A 650 -20.69 41.89 -29.49
CA MET A 650 -21.26 42.29 -30.78
C MET A 650 -22.80 42.37 -30.78
N LYS A 651 -23.49 41.57 -29.97
CA LYS A 651 -24.96 41.58 -29.88
C LYS A 651 -25.50 42.75 -29.06
N ARG A 652 -24.80 43.15 -28.00
CA ARG A 652 -25.21 44.17 -27.02
C ARG A 652 -25.67 45.51 -27.65
N PRO A 653 -24.98 46.12 -28.63
CA PRO A 653 -25.37 47.41 -29.18
C PRO A 653 -26.72 47.38 -29.91
N ASN A 654 -27.04 46.25 -30.55
CA ASN A 654 -28.29 46.09 -31.30
C ASN A 654 -29.51 46.02 -30.36
N LEU A 655 -29.38 45.31 -29.23
CA LEU A 655 -30.43 45.25 -28.20
C LEU A 655 -30.67 46.63 -27.56
N ILE A 656 -29.61 47.34 -27.19
CA ILE A 656 -29.71 48.69 -26.61
C ILE A 656 -30.41 49.66 -27.59
N GLN A 657 -30.02 49.65 -28.87
CA GLN A 657 -30.63 50.51 -29.88
C GLN A 657 -32.14 50.24 -30.06
N ARG A 658 -32.58 48.98 -29.93
CA ARG A 658 -34.00 48.61 -29.99
C ARG A 658 -34.77 49.07 -28.75
N ILE A 659 -34.15 48.96 -27.57
CA ILE A 659 -34.74 49.43 -26.31
C ILE A 659 -34.94 50.95 -26.34
N ASP A 660 -33.95 51.72 -26.80
CA ASP A 660 -34.05 53.19 -26.91
C ASP A 660 -35.19 53.65 -27.83
N LYS A 661 -35.42 52.93 -28.93
CA LYS A 661 -36.56 53.17 -29.83
C LYS A 661 -37.91 52.93 -29.15
N LEU A 662 -38.02 51.94 -28.26
CA LEU A 662 -39.26 51.70 -27.52
C LEU A 662 -39.46 52.74 -26.41
N VAL A 663 -38.40 53.18 -25.73
CA VAL A 663 -38.46 54.23 -24.69
C VAL A 663 -39.01 55.53 -25.26
N THR A 664 -38.50 55.94 -26.43
CA THR A 664 -38.98 57.14 -27.13
C THR A 664 -40.45 57.04 -27.54
N GLN A 665 -40.93 55.87 -27.98
CA GLN A 665 -42.35 55.64 -28.27
C GLN A 665 -43.23 55.67 -27.01
N ILE A 666 -42.77 55.10 -25.90
CA ILE A 666 -43.49 55.15 -24.62
C ILE A 666 -43.66 56.60 -24.15
N GLN A 667 -42.65 57.44 -24.34
CA GLN A 667 -42.68 58.84 -23.95
C GLN A 667 -43.74 59.63 -24.75
N SER A 668 -43.80 59.45 -26.08
CA SER A 668 -44.78 60.15 -26.92
C SER A 668 -46.23 59.74 -26.63
N VAL A 669 -46.49 58.46 -26.33
CA VAL A 669 -47.85 57.99 -25.98
C VAL A 669 -48.27 58.50 -24.60
N ASN A 670 -47.36 58.53 -23.62
CA ASN A 670 -47.63 59.09 -22.29
C ASN A 670 -47.97 60.59 -22.33
N GLU A 671 -47.26 61.39 -23.13
CA GLU A 671 -47.54 62.82 -23.28
C GLU A 671 -48.95 63.06 -23.84
N SER A 672 -49.35 62.28 -24.85
CA SER A 672 -50.72 62.34 -25.41
C SER A 672 -51.79 61.97 -24.38
N LEU A 673 -51.53 60.96 -23.55
CA LEU A 673 -52.44 60.51 -22.48
C LEU A 673 -52.58 61.58 -21.38
N LYS A 674 -51.48 62.28 -21.06
CA LYS A 674 -51.47 63.36 -20.07
C LYS A 674 -52.33 64.54 -20.53
N MET A 675 -52.23 64.96 -21.79
CA MET A 675 -53.04 66.04 -22.33
C MET A 675 -54.55 65.75 -22.22
N LYS A 676 -54.96 64.51 -22.54
CA LYS A 676 -56.38 64.11 -22.47
C LYS A 676 -56.93 63.97 -21.06
N ARG A 677 -56.09 63.56 -20.08
CA ARG A 677 -56.48 63.55 -18.67
C ARG A 677 -56.72 64.95 -18.10
N VAL A 678 -55.91 65.93 -18.49
CA VAL A 678 -56.11 67.32 -18.07
C VAL A 678 -57.46 67.86 -18.56
N GLU A 679 -57.91 67.49 -19.76
CA GLU A 679 -59.25 67.85 -20.27
C GLU A 679 -60.38 67.19 -19.45
N LEU A 680 -60.21 65.94 -19.03
CA LEU A 680 -61.17 65.24 -18.14
C LEU A 680 -61.23 65.87 -16.74
N ASP A 681 -60.07 66.16 -16.14
CA ASP A 681 -59.97 66.74 -14.79
C ASP A 681 -60.62 68.14 -14.73
N ALA A 682 -60.53 68.92 -15.81
CA ALA A 682 -61.18 70.23 -15.91
C ALA A 682 -62.71 70.12 -15.93
N LEU A 683 -63.27 69.13 -16.64
CA LEU A 683 -64.72 68.85 -16.65
C LEU A 683 -65.21 68.31 -15.31
N ASP A 684 -64.41 67.48 -14.64
CA ASP A 684 -64.72 66.97 -13.30
C ASP A 684 -64.74 68.09 -12.25
N SER A 685 -63.80 69.04 -12.34
CA SER A 685 -63.80 70.23 -11.49
C SER A 685 -65.03 71.13 -11.72
N GLU A 686 -65.52 71.24 -12.97
CA GLU A 686 -66.74 72.00 -13.28
C GLU A 686 -68.00 71.29 -12.73
N MET A 687 -68.08 69.96 -12.81
CA MET A 687 -69.18 69.19 -12.20
C MET A 687 -69.16 69.28 -10.67
N GLU A 688 -68.00 69.09 -10.03
CA GLU A 688 -67.89 69.17 -8.57
C GLU A 688 -68.30 70.56 -8.08
N THR A 689 -67.82 71.65 -8.69
CA THR A 689 -68.14 73.01 -8.25
C THR A 689 -69.64 73.35 -8.36
N LYS A 690 -70.35 72.80 -9.34
CA LYS A 690 -71.82 72.98 -9.48
C LYS A 690 -72.61 72.06 -8.57
N ASN A 691 -72.21 70.80 -8.43
CA ASN A 691 -72.83 69.85 -7.48
C ASN A 691 -72.61 70.23 -6.02
N SER A 692 -71.48 70.87 -5.69
CA SER A 692 -71.13 71.32 -4.34
C SER A 692 -71.62 72.73 -4.01
N ALA A 693 -72.34 73.40 -4.93
CA ALA A 693 -72.87 74.73 -4.68
C ALA A 693 -73.81 74.68 -3.48
N HIS A 694 -73.50 75.46 -2.45
CA HIS A 694 -74.17 75.38 -1.14
C HIS A 694 -75.70 75.49 -1.25
N VAL A 695 -76.19 76.36 -2.13
CA VAL A 695 -77.63 76.55 -2.40
C VAL A 695 -78.28 75.31 -3.04
N TYR A 696 -77.56 74.61 -3.93
CA TYR A 696 -78.07 73.41 -4.61
C TYR A 696 -78.13 72.22 -3.63
N VAL A 697 -77.07 71.97 -2.88
CA VAL A 697 -76.99 70.87 -1.89
C VAL A 697 -77.97 71.05 -0.74
N THR A 698 -78.13 72.28 -0.24
CA THR A 698 -78.95 72.57 0.96
C THR A 698 -80.45 72.36 0.68
N VAL A 699 -80.94 72.76 -0.50
CA VAL A 699 -82.33 72.55 -0.90
C VAL A 699 -82.60 71.07 -1.25
N LEU A 700 -81.68 70.38 -1.94
CA LEU A 700 -81.80 68.95 -2.28
C LEU A 700 -81.78 68.06 -1.04
N ALA A 701 -80.93 68.37 -0.05
CA ALA A 701 -80.87 67.67 1.23
C ALA A 701 -82.16 67.84 2.04
N TYR A 702 -82.72 69.05 2.10
CA TYR A 702 -83.97 69.30 2.84
C TYR A 702 -85.20 68.62 2.21
N LEU A 703 -85.26 68.57 0.87
CA LEU A 703 -86.32 67.86 0.13
C LEU A 703 -86.27 66.34 0.38
N ASN A 704 -85.05 65.76 0.35
CA ASN A 704 -84.83 64.34 0.64
C ASN A 704 -85.08 63.97 2.11
N GLU A 705 -84.64 64.81 3.06
CA GLU A 705 -84.80 64.56 4.50
C GLU A 705 -86.27 64.57 4.95
N ASN A 706 -87.13 65.35 4.28
CA ASN A 706 -88.54 65.51 4.65
C ASN A 706 -89.52 64.80 3.69
N ALA A 707 -89.00 64.11 2.66
CA ALA A 707 -89.77 63.40 1.63
C ALA A 707 -90.84 64.27 0.93
N ILE A 708 -90.43 65.45 0.44
CA ILE A 708 -91.31 66.45 -0.17
C ILE A 708 -90.90 66.63 -1.63
N ALA A 709 -91.87 66.78 -2.54
CA ALA A 709 -91.57 67.17 -3.92
C ALA A 709 -91.06 68.63 -3.95
N ALA A 710 -90.15 68.95 -4.88
CA ALA A 710 -89.55 70.29 -5.01
C ALA A 710 -90.59 71.44 -5.09
N GLN A 711 -91.82 71.13 -5.51
CA GLN A 711 -92.94 72.06 -5.67
C GLN A 711 -93.73 72.36 -4.37
N GLU A 712 -93.57 71.58 -3.28
CA GLU A 712 -94.35 71.69 -2.02
C GLU A 712 -93.55 72.27 -0.84
N LEU A 713 -92.29 72.65 -1.07
CA LEU A 713 -91.29 73.06 -0.07
C LEU A 713 -91.76 74.15 0.92
N ASN A 714 -92.46 75.18 0.47
CA ASN A 714 -92.78 76.36 1.29
C ASN A 714 -93.80 76.10 2.41
N LYS A 715 -94.68 75.10 2.27
CA LYS A 715 -95.77 74.85 3.22
C LYS A 715 -95.34 74.05 4.45
N HIS A 716 -94.25 73.27 4.34
CA HIS A 716 -93.70 72.44 5.41
C HIS A 716 -92.90 73.24 6.44
N CYS A 717 -92.25 74.32 6.01
CA CYS A 717 -91.38 75.13 6.87
C CYS A 717 -92.15 75.87 8.00
N GLU A 718 -93.42 76.26 7.83
CA GLU A 718 -94.11 77.00 8.90
C GLU A 718 -94.43 76.15 10.15
N LYS A 719 -94.72 74.85 10.00
CA LYS A 719 -95.18 74.00 11.12
C LYS A 719 -94.05 73.62 12.07
N ARG A 720 -92.83 73.39 11.55
CA ARG A 720 -91.68 72.87 12.31
C ARG A 720 -91.01 73.93 13.19
N LYS A 721 -91.20 75.21 12.87
CA LYS A 721 -90.64 76.35 13.60
C LYS A 721 -91.12 76.40 15.06
N ASN A 722 -92.41 76.16 15.30
CA ASN A 722 -93.01 76.31 16.63
C ASN A 722 -92.60 75.22 17.64
N GLU A 723 -92.15 74.04 17.19
CA GLU A 723 -91.72 72.94 18.06
C GLU A 723 -90.31 73.18 18.64
N LEU A 724 -89.42 73.80 17.87
CA LEU A 724 -88.01 73.99 18.22
C LEU A 724 -87.77 75.12 19.24
N GLU A 725 -88.70 76.05 19.40
CA GLU A 725 -88.59 77.16 20.38
C GLU A 725 -88.74 76.69 21.84
N ALA A 726 -89.40 75.56 22.09
CA ALA A 726 -89.58 75.00 23.44
C ALA A 726 -88.33 74.31 23.99
N ASP A 727 -87.54 73.63 23.14
CA ASP A 727 -86.36 72.85 23.53
C ASP A 727 -85.17 73.75 23.96
N VAL A 728 -85.02 74.93 23.34
CA VAL A 728 -83.90 75.85 23.60
C VAL A 728 -83.90 76.38 25.04
N GLN A 729 -85.07 76.51 25.67
CA GLN A 729 -85.19 77.04 27.02
C GLN A 729 -84.77 76.03 28.11
N GLY A 730 -84.87 74.72 27.84
CA GLY A 730 -84.49 73.65 28.77
C GLY A 730 -82.98 73.48 28.94
N TYR A 731 -82.20 73.59 27.87
CA TYR A 731 -80.73 73.46 27.94
C TYR A 731 -80.06 74.63 28.68
N ARG A 732 -80.66 75.82 28.67
CA ARG A 732 -80.12 77.02 29.33
C ARG A 732 -79.93 76.84 30.85
N THR A 733 -80.83 76.12 31.50
CA THR A 733 -80.80 75.92 32.96
C THR A 733 -79.80 74.85 33.40
N ALA A 734 -79.47 73.88 32.54
CA ALA A 734 -78.49 72.84 32.86
C ALA A 734 -77.03 73.32 32.80
N CYS A 735 -76.72 74.27 31.91
CA CYS A 735 -75.33 74.70 31.71
C CYS A 735 -74.82 75.66 32.81
N GLU A 736 -75.71 76.38 33.50
CA GLU A 736 -75.36 77.23 34.64
C GLU A 736 -74.90 76.42 35.88
N ALA A 737 -75.38 75.19 36.06
CA ALA A 737 -74.98 74.34 37.19
C ALA A 737 -73.56 73.75 37.06
N LEU A 738 -73.14 73.39 35.83
CA LEU A 738 -71.82 72.82 35.53
C LEU A 738 -70.68 73.86 35.55
N ALA A 739 -71.00 75.13 35.25
CA ALA A 739 -70.03 76.23 35.29
C ALA A 739 -69.52 76.51 36.72
N ASN A 740 -70.38 76.35 37.73
CA ASN A 740 -70.01 76.60 39.13
C ASN A 740 -69.04 75.53 39.69
N GLN A 741 -69.18 74.27 39.26
CA GLN A 741 -68.29 73.18 39.70
C GLN A 741 -66.88 73.28 39.11
N CYS A 742 -66.75 73.79 37.87
CA CYS A 742 -65.44 74.05 37.25
C CYS A 742 -64.67 75.17 37.97
N HIS A 743 -65.38 76.17 38.49
CA HIS A 743 -64.79 77.32 39.16
C HIS A 743 -64.16 76.96 40.53
N GLU A 744 -64.79 76.05 41.28
CA GLU A 744 -64.27 75.60 42.58
C GLU A 744 -62.95 74.82 42.44
N LEU A 745 -62.86 73.90 41.48
CA LEU A 745 -61.64 73.09 41.26
C LEU A 745 -60.47 73.91 40.70
N GLN A 746 -60.76 74.98 39.92
CA GLN A 746 -59.75 75.90 39.41
C GLN A 746 -59.02 76.66 40.54
N GLN A 747 -59.75 77.02 41.60
CA GLN A 747 -59.19 77.76 42.74
C GLN A 747 -58.26 76.88 43.60
N GLU A 748 -58.56 75.58 43.74
CA GLU A 748 -57.68 74.63 44.44
C GLU A 748 -56.33 74.43 43.71
N MET A 749 -56.35 74.30 42.39
CA MET A 749 -55.12 74.10 41.58
C MET A 749 -54.20 75.33 41.53
N LEU A 750 -54.76 76.54 41.72
CA LEU A 750 -54.00 77.79 41.83
C LEU A 750 -53.25 77.90 43.16
N ILE A 751 -53.81 77.35 44.25
CA ILE A 751 -53.19 77.34 45.59
C ILE A 751 -51.98 76.39 45.63
N ASP A 752 -52.06 75.25 44.94
CA ASP A 752 -51.01 74.22 44.90
C ASP A 752 -49.84 74.52 43.93
N GLY A 753 -49.93 75.61 43.16
CA GLY A 753 -48.85 76.06 42.26
C GLY A 753 -48.61 75.18 41.03
N THR A 754 -49.60 74.38 40.63
CA THR A 754 -49.52 73.39 39.54
C THR A 754 -50.27 73.79 38.25
N TRP A 755 -50.79 75.02 38.17
CA TRP A 755 -51.50 75.53 37.00
C TRP A 755 -50.54 76.01 35.88
N VAL A 756 -50.09 75.08 35.03
CA VAL A 756 -49.15 75.27 33.89
C VAL A 756 -49.61 74.44 32.66
N ASP A 757 -49.02 74.61 31.47
CA ASP A 757 -49.40 73.85 30.25
C ASP A 757 -49.23 72.33 30.44
N PHE A 758 -50.37 71.63 30.38
CA PHE A 758 -50.50 70.19 30.67
C PHE A 758 -49.70 69.29 29.72
N SER A 759 -49.54 69.72 28.45
CA SER A 759 -48.82 68.93 27.45
C SER A 759 -47.31 68.88 27.74
N GLN A 760 -46.76 70.00 28.20
CA GLN A 760 -45.35 70.13 28.55
C GLN A 760 -45.00 69.39 29.84
N MET A 761 -45.90 69.43 30.83
CA MET A 761 -45.72 68.71 32.11
C MET A 761 -45.67 67.18 31.96
N LYS A 762 -46.43 66.62 31.00
CA LYS A 762 -46.46 65.17 30.73
C LYS A 762 -45.17 64.69 30.03
N ILE A 763 -44.68 65.46 29.07
CA ILE A 763 -43.40 65.18 28.39
C ILE A 763 -42.25 65.23 29.39
N GLU A 764 -42.21 66.25 30.26
CA GLU A 764 -41.18 66.37 31.28
C GLU A 764 -41.15 65.18 32.25
N LYS A 765 -42.32 64.62 32.61
CA LYS A 765 -42.43 63.40 33.43
C LYS A 765 -41.82 62.18 32.73
N GLU A 766 -42.26 61.88 31.50
CA GLU A 766 -41.83 60.69 30.76
C GLU A 766 -40.32 60.72 30.46
N THR A 767 -39.79 61.91 30.15
CA THR A 767 -38.35 62.11 29.91
C THR A 767 -37.52 61.86 31.18
N LEU A 768 -38.02 62.28 32.35
CA LEU A 768 -37.34 62.06 33.63
C LEU A 768 -37.32 60.58 34.06
N GLU A 769 -38.42 59.86 33.82
CA GLU A 769 -38.54 58.42 34.16
C GLU A 769 -37.55 57.56 33.35
N VAL A 770 -37.41 57.83 32.05
CA VAL A 770 -36.44 57.14 31.19
C VAL A 770 -34.99 57.42 31.64
N ALA A 771 -34.68 58.67 32.00
CA ALA A 771 -33.35 59.07 32.47
C ALA A 771 -32.96 58.39 33.80
N LEU A 772 -33.90 58.29 34.75
CA LEU A 772 -33.69 57.60 36.04
C LEU A 772 -33.44 56.09 35.85
N THR A 773 -34.21 55.44 34.98
CA THR A 773 -34.07 53.99 34.72
C THR A 773 -32.74 53.65 34.06
N SER A 774 -32.29 54.48 33.12
CA SER A 774 -30.96 54.36 32.48
C SER A 774 -29.83 54.49 33.51
N THR A 775 -29.93 55.48 34.40
CA THR A 775 -28.94 55.74 35.45
C THR A 775 -28.81 54.57 36.43
N GLN A 776 -29.93 53.96 36.85
CA GLN A 776 -29.92 52.79 37.74
C GLN A 776 -29.23 51.57 37.10
N SER A 777 -29.40 51.37 35.79
CA SER A 777 -28.79 50.27 35.04
C SER A 777 -27.25 50.38 35.02
N VAL A 778 -26.73 51.59 34.81
CA VAL A 778 -25.29 51.87 34.80
C VAL A 778 -24.65 51.58 36.17
N ILE A 779 -25.30 52.00 37.27
CA ILE A 779 -24.83 51.75 38.64
C ILE A 779 -24.83 50.24 38.95
N ASN A 780 -25.90 49.51 38.61
CA ASN A 780 -25.99 48.07 38.89
C ASN A 780 -24.96 47.26 38.08
N ALA A 781 -24.72 47.63 36.82
CA ALA A 781 -23.73 46.97 35.97
C ALA A 781 -22.29 47.11 36.52
N PHE A 782 -21.97 48.23 37.19
CA PHE A 782 -20.67 48.44 37.83
C PHE A 782 -20.43 47.46 38.99
N TYR A 783 -21.37 47.35 39.93
CA TYR A 783 -21.23 46.46 41.09
C TYR A 783 -21.23 44.96 40.71
N ILE A 784 -21.99 44.57 39.69
CA ILE A 784 -21.97 43.19 39.18
C ILE A 784 -20.58 42.82 38.64
N ASN A 785 -19.96 43.70 37.83
CA ASN A 785 -18.62 43.46 37.30
C ASN A 785 -17.55 43.39 38.40
N LEU A 786 -17.70 44.18 39.46
CA LEU A 786 -16.80 44.17 40.62
C LEU A 786 -16.92 42.86 41.43
N SER A 787 -18.14 42.38 41.65
CA SER A 787 -18.43 41.16 42.44
C SER A 787 -17.81 39.88 41.86
N ASN A 788 -17.57 39.85 40.54
CA ASN A 788 -16.94 38.71 39.86
C ASN A 788 -15.43 38.60 40.14
N ILE A 789 -14.80 39.65 40.67
CA ILE A 789 -13.34 39.74 40.85
C ILE A 789 -12.98 39.91 42.33
N ILE A 790 -13.82 40.60 43.10
CA ILE A 790 -13.64 40.93 44.51
C ILE A 790 -14.96 40.66 45.24
N SER A 791 -14.91 40.11 46.45
CA SER A 791 -16.11 39.90 47.28
C SER A 791 -16.63 41.25 47.80
N ILE A 792 -17.65 41.81 47.13
CA ILE A 792 -18.31 43.07 47.50
C ILE A 792 -19.85 42.91 47.42
N ASN A 793 -20.57 43.58 48.31
CA ASN A 793 -22.04 43.64 48.33
C ASN A 793 -22.54 44.92 47.64
N SER A 794 -23.78 44.91 47.13
CA SER A 794 -24.41 46.08 46.48
C SER A 794 -24.63 47.28 47.42
N ASP A 795 -24.50 47.06 48.73
CA ASP A 795 -24.69 48.08 49.78
C ASP A 795 -23.37 48.70 50.25
N ASP A 796 -22.22 48.24 49.73
CA ASP A 796 -20.91 48.78 50.09
C ASP A 796 -20.69 50.16 49.43
N THR A 797 -20.03 51.06 50.15
CA THR A 797 -19.80 52.44 49.66
C THR A 797 -18.77 52.47 48.53
N LEU A 798 -18.90 53.45 47.63
CA LEU A 798 -18.00 53.62 46.47
C LEU A 798 -16.51 53.76 46.89
N GLU A 799 -16.26 54.30 48.08
CA GLU A 799 -14.91 54.47 48.62
C GLU A 799 -14.31 53.17 49.17
N GLN A 800 -15.16 52.26 49.70
CA GLN A 800 -14.74 50.90 50.04
C GLN A 800 -14.39 50.07 48.79
N ALA A 801 -15.16 50.23 47.70
CA ALA A 801 -14.85 49.60 46.42
C ALA A 801 -13.49 50.05 45.86
N LYS A 802 -13.15 51.34 45.97
CA LYS A 802 -11.88 51.90 45.50
C LYS A 802 -10.65 51.35 46.24
N VAL A 803 -10.75 51.19 47.57
CA VAL A 803 -9.67 50.60 48.38
C VAL A 803 -9.44 49.14 47.99
N LEU A 804 -10.50 48.35 47.89
CA LEU A 804 -10.42 46.92 47.54
C LEU A 804 -9.87 46.68 46.14
N ILE A 805 -10.25 47.51 45.15
CA ILE A 805 -9.67 47.45 43.79
C ILE A 805 -8.16 47.70 43.84
N THR A 806 -7.73 48.72 44.59
CA THR A 806 -6.31 49.12 44.66
C THR A 806 -5.45 48.05 45.36
N GLU A 807 -5.95 47.44 46.44
CA GLU A 807 -5.28 46.32 47.12
C GLU A 807 -5.13 45.11 46.19
N LYS A 808 -6.20 44.72 45.49
CA LYS A 808 -6.18 43.58 44.57
C LYS A 808 -5.27 43.83 43.36
N MET A 809 -5.17 45.07 42.88
CA MET A 809 -4.24 45.45 41.82
C MET A 809 -2.78 45.30 42.26
N ASN A 810 -2.43 45.74 43.47
CA ASN A 810 -1.08 45.60 44.00
C ASN A 810 -0.67 44.13 44.18
N GLU A 811 -1.55 43.30 44.75
CA GLU A 811 -1.31 41.84 44.85
C GLU A 811 -1.07 41.19 43.48
N SER A 812 -1.89 41.57 42.49
CA SER A 812 -1.80 41.02 41.14
C SER A 812 -0.53 41.50 40.41
N GLN A 813 -0.02 42.71 40.68
CA GLN A 813 1.26 43.18 40.15
C GLN A 813 2.46 42.44 40.72
N VAL A 814 2.49 42.20 42.04
CA VAL A 814 3.55 41.41 42.68
C VAL A 814 3.60 39.99 42.09
N HIS A 815 2.43 39.36 41.94
CA HIS A 815 2.34 38.03 41.35
C HIS A 815 2.78 37.98 39.87
N ALA A 816 2.52 39.04 39.10
CA ALA A 816 2.99 39.14 37.71
C ALA A 816 4.53 39.11 37.64
N HIS A 817 5.20 39.86 38.52
CA HIS A 817 6.66 39.92 38.55
C HIS A 817 7.31 38.57 38.92
N GLU A 818 6.71 37.83 39.84
CA GLU A 818 7.14 36.47 40.21
C GLU A 818 7.01 35.49 39.02
N LEU A 819 5.88 35.53 38.31
CA LEU A 819 5.64 34.71 37.13
C LEU A 819 6.61 35.05 35.97
N GLU A 820 6.92 36.34 35.76
CA GLU A 820 7.89 36.78 34.75
C GLU A 820 9.31 36.26 35.04
N LYS A 821 9.73 36.31 36.31
CA LYS A 821 11.03 35.79 36.73
C LYS A 821 11.13 34.28 36.47
N LEU A 822 10.13 33.49 36.87
CA LEU A 822 10.06 32.05 36.58
C LEU A 822 10.08 31.77 35.07
N LEU A 823 9.28 32.51 34.30
CA LEU A 823 9.19 32.33 32.84
C LEU A 823 10.53 32.60 32.15
N SER A 824 11.28 33.63 32.58
CA SER A 824 12.59 33.95 32.03
C SER A 824 13.62 32.84 32.28
N GLY A 825 13.65 32.25 33.47
CA GLY A 825 14.55 31.14 33.77
C GLY A 825 14.19 29.87 32.99
N VAL A 826 12.89 29.54 32.85
CA VAL A 826 12.45 28.39 32.03
C VAL A 826 12.81 28.59 30.55
N LYS A 827 12.68 29.80 30.02
CA LYS A 827 13.13 30.13 28.64
C LYS A 827 14.63 29.92 28.46
N LEU A 828 15.43 30.32 29.45
CA LEU A 828 16.88 30.15 29.42
C LEU A 828 17.26 28.66 29.47
N LEU A 829 16.58 27.85 30.28
CA LEU A 829 16.77 26.39 30.28
C LEU A 829 16.44 25.78 28.92
N LEU A 830 15.30 26.13 28.31
CA LEU A 830 14.93 25.66 26.97
C LEU A 830 15.96 26.05 25.90
N GLN A 831 16.58 27.22 26.02
CA GLN A 831 17.65 27.64 25.12
C GLN A 831 18.91 26.78 25.32
N LEU A 832 19.32 26.54 26.57
CA LEU A 832 20.44 25.65 26.90
C LEU A 832 20.16 24.18 26.50
N MET A 833 18.89 23.75 26.49
CA MET A 833 18.49 22.42 26.00
C MET A 833 18.88 22.18 24.54
N THR A 834 18.88 23.22 23.70
CA THR A 834 19.30 23.09 22.30
C THR A 834 20.78 22.73 22.16
N SER A 835 21.60 23.12 23.13
CA SER A 835 23.03 22.86 23.18
C SER A 835 23.36 21.41 23.55
N PHE A 836 22.43 20.63 24.11
CA PHE A 836 22.62 19.18 24.34
C PHE A 836 22.45 18.32 23.09
N LYS A 837 21.86 18.86 22.00
CA LYS A 837 21.61 18.10 20.76
C LYS A 837 22.89 17.51 20.14
N PRO A 838 24.02 18.24 20.03
CA PRO A 838 25.28 17.68 19.52
C PRO A 838 25.81 16.52 20.39
N TYR A 839 25.67 16.62 21.71
CA TYR A 839 26.12 15.57 22.64
C TYR A 839 25.28 14.28 22.51
N ILE A 840 23.95 14.40 22.48
CA ILE A 840 23.06 13.24 22.26
C ILE A 840 23.33 12.61 20.89
N LYS A 841 23.55 13.45 19.87
CA LYS A 841 23.90 12.99 18.53
C LYS A 841 25.19 12.18 18.56
N HIS A 842 26.24 12.68 19.21
CA HIS A 842 27.51 11.97 19.37
C HIS A 842 27.34 10.58 20.02
N ILE A 843 26.59 10.47 21.13
CA ILE A 843 26.30 9.18 21.78
C ILE A 843 25.53 8.24 20.84
N SER A 844 24.52 8.76 20.13
CA SER A 844 23.72 7.95 19.19
C SER A 844 24.55 7.45 18.01
N THR A 845 25.44 8.29 17.45
CA THR A 845 26.36 7.94 16.36
C THR A 845 27.37 6.90 16.82
N GLN A 846 27.84 6.97 18.07
CA GLN A 846 28.72 5.96 18.67
C GLN A 846 28.01 4.60 18.78
N ALA A 847 26.77 4.56 19.29
CA ALA A 847 25.99 3.34 19.38
C ALA A 847 25.66 2.74 17.99
N GLU A 848 25.39 3.59 17.00
CA GLU A 848 25.17 3.16 15.62
C GLU A 848 26.44 2.56 15.00
N LEU A 849 27.61 3.15 15.29
CA LEU A 849 28.91 2.62 14.85
C LEU A 849 29.16 1.22 15.44
N ASP A 850 28.96 1.04 16.74
CA ASP A 850 29.15 -0.26 17.42
C ASP A 850 28.21 -1.34 16.84
N GLY A 851 26.96 -0.99 16.57
CA GLY A 851 26.00 -1.87 15.90
C GLY A 851 26.43 -2.25 14.48
N LEU A 852 26.98 -1.29 13.74
CA LEU A 852 27.45 -1.49 12.37
C LEU A 852 28.73 -2.34 12.31
N GLU A 853 29.64 -2.20 13.28
CA GLU A 853 30.83 -3.04 13.38
C GLU A 853 30.47 -4.50 13.65
N ARG A 854 29.47 -4.78 14.49
CA ARG A 854 28.93 -6.14 14.68
C ARG A 854 28.33 -6.72 13.40
N GLN A 855 27.61 -5.91 12.62
CA GLN A 855 27.04 -6.35 11.33
C GLN A 855 28.13 -6.68 10.31
N LEU A 856 29.18 -5.85 10.23
CA LEU A 856 30.34 -6.12 9.38
C LEU A 856 31.01 -7.44 9.75
N GLU A 857 31.20 -7.71 11.05
CA GLU A 857 31.80 -8.95 11.52
C GLU A 857 30.95 -10.18 11.14
N GLN A 858 29.63 -10.13 11.33
CA GLN A 858 28.71 -11.19 10.91
C GLN A 858 28.77 -11.44 9.40
N ARG A 859 28.79 -10.38 8.59
CA ARG A 859 28.82 -10.49 7.12
C ARG A 859 30.15 -11.01 6.58
N ASN A 860 31.25 -10.69 7.25
CA ASN A 860 32.56 -11.28 6.94
C ASN A 860 32.59 -12.78 7.24
N GLN A 861 32.00 -13.22 8.35
CA GLN A 861 31.86 -14.66 8.65
C GLN A 861 31.02 -15.40 7.59
N VAL A 862 29.94 -14.78 7.12
CA VAL A 862 29.14 -15.32 6.01
C VAL A 862 29.97 -15.42 4.73
N ASP A 863 30.82 -14.44 4.43
CA ASP A 863 31.70 -14.46 3.25
C ASP A 863 32.65 -15.67 3.28
N GLU A 864 33.26 -15.95 4.44
CA GLU A 864 34.14 -17.11 4.64
C GLU A 864 33.40 -18.44 4.42
N VAL A 865 32.18 -18.57 4.95
CA VAL A 865 31.36 -19.78 4.79
C VAL A 865 30.95 -19.98 3.33
N LEU A 866 30.48 -18.93 2.66
CA LEU A 866 30.08 -18.99 1.25
C LEU A 866 31.27 -19.33 0.34
N ALA A 867 32.45 -18.78 0.63
CA ALA A 867 33.67 -19.10 -0.11
C ALA A 867 34.06 -20.57 0.04
N ALA A 868 34.01 -21.12 1.26
CA ALA A 868 34.31 -22.53 1.52
C ALA A 868 33.33 -23.47 0.81
N GLU A 869 32.03 -23.19 0.88
CA GLU A 869 31.00 -23.98 0.18
C GLU A 869 31.15 -23.90 -1.34
N MET A 870 31.50 -22.72 -1.89
CA MET A 870 31.77 -22.57 -3.32
C MET A 870 32.93 -23.48 -3.76
N THR A 871 34.01 -23.57 -2.98
CA THR A 871 35.13 -24.47 -3.29
C THR A 871 34.68 -25.93 -3.38
N VAL A 872 33.86 -26.39 -2.41
CA VAL A 872 33.33 -27.76 -2.40
C VAL A 872 32.43 -28.04 -3.61
N VAL A 873 31.59 -27.07 -3.99
CA VAL A 873 30.71 -27.21 -5.17
C VAL A 873 31.52 -27.26 -6.46
N VAL A 874 32.56 -26.42 -6.59
CA VAL A 874 33.46 -26.42 -7.74
C VAL A 874 34.18 -27.77 -7.88
N GLU A 875 34.75 -28.31 -6.80
CA GLU A 875 35.41 -29.62 -6.82
C GLU A 875 34.45 -30.75 -7.25
N LYS A 876 33.20 -30.73 -6.77
CA LYS A 876 32.17 -31.70 -7.19
C LYS A 876 31.81 -31.57 -8.67
N LEU A 877 31.72 -30.35 -9.20
CA LEU A 877 31.47 -30.12 -10.63
C LEU A 877 32.63 -30.63 -11.49
N GLU A 878 33.87 -30.42 -11.08
CA GLU A 878 35.04 -30.96 -11.79
C GLU A 878 35.00 -32.49 -11.87
N VAL A 879 34.67 -33.16 -10.77
CA VAL A 879 34.52 -34.63 -10.74
C VAL A 879 33.39 -35.10 -11.66
N LEU A 880 32.23 -34.43 -11.64
CA LEU A 880 31.09 -34.75 -12.52
C LEU A 880 31.46 -34.63 -13.99
N ILE A 881 32.13 -33.55 -14.37
CA ILE A 881 32.52 -33.28 -15.75
C ILE A 881 33.50 -34.36 -16.24
N ASN A 882 34.51 -34.69 -15.41
CA ASN A 882 35.50 -35.70 -15.75
C ASN A 882 34.89 -37.11 -15.89
N ASN A 883 33.92 -37.46 -15.05
CA ASN A 883 33.20 -38.74 -15.14
C ASN A 883 32.31 -38.81 -16.39
N PHE A 884 31.68 -37.70 -16.77
CA PHE A 884 30.74 -37.66 -17.88
C PHE A 884 31.41 -37.76 -19.25
N PHE A 885 32.55 -37.08 -19.48
CA PHE A 885 33.18 -37.09 -20.80
C PHE A 885 33.74 -38.45 -21.19
N PHE A 886 33.68 -39.48 -20.33
CA PHE A 886 34.28 -40.79 -20.56
C PHE A 886 35.64 -40.62 -21.25
N GLU A 887 36.51 -39.75 -20.70
CA GLU A 887 37.70 -39.25 -21.40
C GLU A 887 38.53 -40.40 -21.97
N ALA A 888 38.60 -41.53 -21.26
CA ALA A 888 39.23 -42.76 -21.70
C ALA A 888 38.60 -43.37 -22.97
N LEU A 889 37.27 -43.39 -23.07
CA LEU A 889 36.53 -43.90 -24.24
C LEU A 889 36.68 -42.95 -25.43
N ILE A 890 36.53 -41.63 -25.24
CA ILE A 890 36.75 -40.63 -26.30
C ILE A 890 38.16 -40.78 -26.84
N ASN A 891 39.16 -40.87 -25.96
CA ASN A 891 40.54 -41.10 -26.35
C ASN A 891 40.74 -42.44 -27.05
N SER A 892 40.04 -43.50 -26.64
CA SER A 892 40.10 -44.79 -27.32
C SER A 892 39.50 -44.75 -28.72
N ILE A 893 38.39 -44.02 -28.92
CA ILE A 893 37.74 -43.86 -30.23
C ILE A 893 38.64 -42.99 -31.12
N TYR A 894 39.07 -41.85 -30.60
CA TYR A 894 39.94 -40.90 -31.28
C TYR A 894 41.26 -41.55 -31.73
N LYS A 895 41.92 -42.33 -30.87
CA LYS A 895 43.14 -43.08 -31.23
C LYS A 895 42.91 -44.18 -32.26
N LYS A 896 41.72 -44.78 -32.30
CA LYS A 896 41.38 -45.83 -33.29
C LYS A 896 41.12 -45.26 -34.68
N ILE A 897 40.58 -44.05 -34.76
CA ILE A 897 40.41 -43.36 -36.05
C ILE A 897 41.76 -42.81 -36.53
N ASP A 898 42.69 -42.51 -35.60
CA ASP A 898 44.06 -41.99 -35.82
C ASP A 898 44.14 -40.68 -36.65
N PRO A 899 43.40 -39.63 -36.27
CA PRO A 899 43.25 -38.41 -37.09
C PRO A 899 44.50 -37.53 -37.19
N HIS A 900 45.47 -37.68 -36.28
CA HIS A 900 46.63 -36.80 -36.22
C HIS A 900 47.91 -37.56 -35.82
N PRO A 901 49.06 -37.36 -36.52
CA PRO A 901 50.32 -38.04 -36.23
C PRO A 901 50.84 -37.82 -34.80
N THR A 902 50.76 -36.57 -34.33
CA THR A 902 51.33 -36.12 -33.05
C THR A 902 50.32 -36.00 -31.90
N PHE A 903 49.20 -35.28 -32.10
CA PHE A 903 48.23 -34.99 -31.05
C PHE A 903 47.21 -36.12 -30.89
N LYS A 904 47.56 -37.17 -30.13
CA LYS A 904 46.76 -38.39 -29.99
C LYS A 904 45.92 -38.48 -28.72
N LYS A 905 46.01 -37.48 -27.83
CA LYS A 905 45.24 -37.44 -26.58
C LYS A 905 44.37 -36.18 -26.50
N VAL A 906 43.11 -36.33 -26.14
CA VAL A 906 42.12 -35.26 -25.91
C VAL A 906 41.93 -35.09 -24.41
N GLU A 907 41.91 -33.85 -23.93
CA GLU A 907 41.72 -33.48 -22.52
C GLU A 907 40.65 -32.38 -22.43
N PHE A 908 39.73 -32.50 -21.48
CA PHE A 908 38.66 -31.53 -21.24
C PHE A 908 38.99 -30.76 -19.96
N LYS A 909 39.20 -29.45 -20.05
CA LYS A 909 39.51 -28.58 -18.91
C LYS A 909 38.41 -27.55 -18.67
N VAL A 910 37.99 -27.45 -17.43
CA VAL A 910 37.00 -26.47 -17.00
C VAL A 910 37.72 -25.39 -16.22
N SER A 911 37.35 -24.13 -16.45
CA SER A 911 37.85 -23.00 -15.66
C SER A 911 36.66 -22.24 -15.06
N PHE A 912 36.77 -21.98 -13.76
CA PHE A 912 35.82 -21.21 -12.96
C PHE A 912 36.39 -19.82 -12.60
N ASP A 913 37.51 -19.43 -13.19
CA ASP A 913 38.27 -18.22 -12.82
C ASP A 913 37.56 -16.92 -13.23
N THR A 914 36.58 -17.02 -14.13
CA THR A 914 35.78 -15.90 -14.62
C THR A 914 34.32 -16.04 -14.16
N GLU A 915 33.59 -14.91 -14.08
CA GLU A 915 32.14 -14.90 -13.71
C GLU A 915 31.30 -15.94 -14.44
N LYS A 916 31.70 -16.30 -15.67
CA LYS A 916 31.12 -17.38 -16.45
C LYS A 916 32.12 -18.53 -16.56
N PRO A 917 31.79 -19.73 -16.07
CA PRO A 917 32.64 -20.89 -16.26
C PRO A 917 32.83 -21.22 -17.74
N SER A 918 33.95 -21.85 -18.08
CA SER A 918 34.29 -22.19 -19.46
C SER A 918 34.79 -23.63 -19.59
N LEU A 919 34.37 -24.32 -20.66
CA LEU A 919 34.82 -25.66 -21.02
C LEU A 919 35.76 -25.57 -22.22
N ASN A 920 37.03 -25.94 -22.01
CA ASN A 920 38.10 -25.93 -22.99
C ASN A 920 38.45 -27.37 -23.38
N ILE A 921 38.53 -27.61 -24.68
CA ILE A 921 38.96 -28.90 -25.24
C ILE A 921 40.38 -28.69 -25.72
N LEU A 922 41.30 -29.49 -25.20
CA LEU A 922 42.71 -29.43 -25.50
C LEU A 922 43.16 -30.77 -26.08
N VAL A 923 44.16 -30.73 -26.95
CA VAL A 923 44.83 -31.93 -27.45
C VAL A 923 46.29 -31.91 -27.04
N ARG A 924 46.81 -33.07 -26.68
CA ARG A 924 48.15 -33.25 -26.14
C ARG A 924 49.01 -34.10 -27.08
N ASP A 925 50.25 -33.69 -27.27
CA ASP A 925 51.28 -34.48 -27.95
C ASP A 925 51.91 -35.54 -27.02
N GLY A 926 52.85 -36.32 -27.56
CA GLY A 926 53.60 -37.32 -26.79
C GLY A 926 54.60 -36.73 -25.79
N ASP A 927 54.99 -35.46 -25.95
CA ASP A 927 56.00 -34.76 -25.15
C ASP A 927 55.38 -33.88 -24.05
N GLY A 928 54.05 -33.79 -23.99
CA GLY A 928 53.27 -33.10 -22.96
C GLY A 928 52.72 -31.72 -23.34
N GLY A 929 53.01 -31.20 -24.54
CA GLY A 929 52.50 -29.95 -25.07
C GLY A 929 50.99 -29.99 -25.31
N MET A 930 50.27 -28.95 -24.89
CA MET A 930 48.82 -28.81 -25.09
C MET A 930 48.51 -27.68 -26.06
N ILE A 931 47.61 -27.95 -27.01
CA ILE A 931 47.08 -26.93 -27.92
C ILE A 931 45.56 -27.01 -28.02
N SER A 932 44.94 -25.91 -28.42
CA SER A 932 43.52 -25.90 -28.80
C SER A 932 43.37 -26.49 -30.20
N PRO A 933 42.62 -27.60 -30.37
CA PRO A 933 42.41 -28.21 -31.68
C PRO A 933 41.70 -27.25 -32.65
N ILE A 934 40.85 -26.36 -32.15
CA ILE A 934 40.12 -25.38 -32.98
C ILE A 934 41.06 -24.44 -33.74
N LEU A 935 42.20 -24.11 -33.14
CA LEU A 935 43.16 -23.16 -33.71
C LEU A 935 44.16 -23.82 -34.68
N TYR A 936 44.33 -25.15 -34.60
CA TYR A 936 45.43 -25.86 -35.25
C TYR A 936 44.98 -27.02 -36.15
N PHE A 937 43.83 -27.64 -35.90
CA PHE A 937 43.37 -28.78 -36.67
C PHE A 937 42.67 -28.36 -37.96
N SER A 938 42.78 -29.22 -38.97
CA SER A 938 41.99 -29.08 -40.19
C SER A 938 40.50 -29.37 -39.93
N ALA A 939 39.68 -29.05 -40.93
CA ALA A 939 38.26 -29.37 -40.91
C ALA A 939 38.00 -30.87 -40.63
N ALA A 940 38.71 -31.74 -41.34
CA ALA A 940 38.63 -33.19 -41.20
C ALA A 940 38.96 -33.67 -39.78
N GLN A 941 40.06 -33.16 -39.21
CA GLN A 941 40.54 -33.56 -37.88
C GLN A 941 39.61 -33.11 -36.76
N THR A 942 39.04 -31.92 -36.92
CA THR A 942 38.01 -31.39 -36.02
C THR A 942 36.74 -32.24 -36.10
N ASN A 943 36.34 -32.66 -37.30
CA ASN A 943 35.16 -33.53 -37.48
C ASN A 943 35.37 -34.90 -36.86
N ILE A 944 36.56 -35.50 -36.98
CA ILE A 944 36.88 -36.76 -36.31
C ILE A 944 36.86 -36.63 -34.79
N LEU A 945 37.39 -35.52 -34.26
CA LEU A 945 37.34 -35.24 -32.82
C LEU A 945 35.89 -35.15 -32.35
N SER A 946 35.07 -34.37 -33.05
CA SER A 946 33.64 -34.21 -32.75
C SER A 946 32.88 -35.54 -32.82
N LEU A 947 33.08 -36.31 -33.90
CA LEU A 947 32.52 -37.65 -34.08
C LEU A 947 32.91 -38.59 -32.94
N SER A 948 34.16 -38.51 -32.45
CA SER A 948 34.63 -39.32 -31.33
C SER A 948 33.90 -39.00 -30.01
N VAL A 949 33.63 -37.71 -29.77
CA VAL A 949 32.86 -37.25 -28.59
C VAL A 949 31.41 -37.73 -28.68
N PHE A 950 30.75 -37.52 -29.83
CA PHE A 950 29.35 -37.92 -30.00
C PHE A 950 29.15 -39.43 -30.00
N LEU A 951 30.06 -40.21 -30.60
CA LEU A 951 30.01 -41.68 -30.54
C LEU A 951 30.17 -42.19 -29.12
N ALA A 952 31.10 -41.63 -28.33
CA ALA A 952 31.25 -41.99 -26.93
C ALA A 952 29.96 -41.74 -26.14
N ASN A 953 29.29 -40.61 -26.38
CA ASN A 953 28.01 -40.28 -25.75
C ASN A 953 26.88 -41.24 -26.19
N ALA A 954 26.76 -41.49 -27.49
CA ALA A 954 25.74 -42.39 -28.05
C ALA A 954 25.90 -43.85 -27.55
N LEU A 955 27.13 -44.30 -27.31
CA LEU A 955 27.40 -45.63 -26.74
C LEU A 955 26.86 -45.79 -25.31
N HIS A 956 26.82 -44.71 -24.53
CA HIS A 956 26.36 -44.67 -23.15
C HIS A 956 24.95 -44.10 -22.97
N ALA A 957 24.22 -43.87 -24.07
CA ALA A 957 22.88 -43.30 -24.01
C ALA A 957 21.87 -44.29 -23.39
N THR A 958 21.13 -43.82 -22.39
CA THR A 958 20.06 -44.55 -21.70
C THR A 958 18.74 -43.78 -21.77
N ASP A 959 17.61 -44.48 -21.68
CA ASP A 959 16.29 -43.87 -21.53
C ASP A 959 16.05 -43.35 -20.10
N ASP A 960 14.89 -42.71 -19.88
CA ASP A 960 14.50 -42.12 -18.59
C ASP A 960 14.34 -43.18 -17.46
N GLU A 961 14.24 -44.46 -17.81
CA GLU A 961 14.16 -45.61 -16.88
C GLU A 961 15.55 -46.24 -16.63
N GLY A 962 16.60 -45.70 -17.25
CA GLY A 962 17.98 -46.20 -17.14
C GLY A 962 18.32 -47.37 -18.06
N ASN A 963 17.45 -47.74 -19.01
CA ASN A 963 17.71 -48.81 -19.97
C ASN A 963 18.58 -48.30 -21.14
N PRO A 964 19.51 -49.11 -21.67
CA PRO A 964 20.32 -48.75 -22.84
C PRO A 964 19.49 -48.48 -24.11
N ILE A 965 19.87 -47.42 -24.84
CA ILE A 965 19.39 -47.15 -26.20
C ILE A 965 20.36 -47.84 -27.16
N ASP A 966 19.87 -48.81 -27.92
CA ASP A 966 20.70 -49.70 -28.74
C ASP A 966 20.64 -49.35 -30.21
N VAL A 967 20.35 -48.09 -30.53
CA VAL A 967 20.36 -47.56 -31.89
C VAL A 967 21.23 -46.32 -31.93
N ILE A 968 22.01 -46.15 -32.99
CA ILE A 968 22.82 -44.97 -33.29
C ILE A 968 22.55 -44.58 -34.73
N LEU A 969 22.14 -43.33 -34.95
CA LEU A 969 21.81 -42.76 -36.25
C LEU A 969 22.90 -41.77 -36.65
N ILE A 970 23.48 -41.93 -37.82
CA ILE A 970 24.58 -41.07 -38.29
C ILE A 970 24.26 -40.51 -39.69
N ASP A 971 24.04 -39.20 -39.79
CA ASP A 971 23.77 -38.52 -41.06
C ASP A 971 25.08 -38.04 -41.69
N ASP A 972 25.52 -38.73 -42.75
CA ASP A 972 26.63 -38.34 -43.63
C ASP A 972 27.97 -37.99 -42.91
N PRO A 973 28.58 -38.94 -42.18
CA PRO A 973 29.70 -38.65 -41.28
C PRO A 973 31.05 -38.35 -41.94
N ILE A 974 31.20 -38.57 -43.25
CA ILE A 974 32.51 -38.65 -43.94
C ILE A 974 32.85 -37.43 -44.78
N GLN A 975 32.16 -36.32 -44.57
CA GLN A 975 32.54 -35.08 -45.21
C GLN A 975 33.97 -34.69 -44.82
N SER A 976 34.83 -34.59 -45.83
CA SER A 976 36.25 -34.21 -45.73
C SER A 976 37.18 -35.19 -45.02
N MET A 977 36.87 -36.48 -44.90
CA MET A 977 37.82 -37.51 -44.41
C MET A 977 38.69 -38.11 -45.53
N ASP A 978 39.94 -38.44 -45.23
CA ASP A 978 40.82 -39.16 -46.17
C ASP A 978 40.53 -40.68 -46.19
N SER A 979 41.00 -41.38 -47.21
CA SER A 979 40.69 -42.80 -47.41
C SER A 979 41.16 -43.71 -46.26
N ILE A 980 42.22 -43.32 -45.54
CA ILE A 980 42.74 -44.06 -44.39
C ILE A 980 41.79 -43.90 -43.19
N ASN A 981 41.42 -42.68 -42.82
CA ASN A 981 40.50 -42.45 -41.71
C ASN A 981 39.11 -43.01 -42.01
N VAL A 982 38.68 -43.03 -43.28
CA VAL A 982 37.44 -43.71 -43.70
C VAL A 982 37.48 -45.20 -43.38
N LEU A 983 38.56 -45.92 -43.74
CA LEU A 983 38.69 -47.34 -43.43
C LEU A 983 38.71 -47.60 -41.92
N SER A 984 39.48 -46.81 -41.16
CA SER A 984 39.53 -46.88 -39.70
C SER A 984 38.15 -46.64 -39.06
N THR A 985 37.37 -45.73 -39.64
CA THR A 985 35.99 -45.45 -39.22
C THR A 985 35.07 -46.63 -39.51
N ILE A 986 35.14 -47.26 -40.68
CA ILE A 986 34.37 -48.48 -40.99
C ILE A 986 34.69 -49.58 -39.98
N ASP A 987 35.97 -49.78 -39.65
CA ASP A 987 36.39 -50.78 -38.67
C ASP A 987 35.89 -50.47 -37.24
N LEU A 988 35.85 -49.19 -36.88
CA LEU A 988 35.25 -48.74 -35.63
C LEU A 988 33.74 -49.01 -35.60
N LEU A 989 33.00 -48.60 -36.63
CA LEU A 989 31.55 -48.81 -36.74
C LEU A 989 31.19 -50.30 -36.69
N ARG A 990 31.97 -51.12 -37.41
CA ARG A 990 31.88 -52.58 -37.38
C ARG A 990 32.12 -53.14 -35.99
N SER A 991 33.15 -52.65 -35.29
CA SER A 991 33.46 -53.04 -33.91
C SER A 991 32.34 -52.66 -32.94
N ILE A 992 31.69 -51.50 -33.14
CA ILE A 992 30.59 -51.04 -32.30
C ILE A 992 29.41 -52.00 -32.40
N CYS A 993 29.02 -52.36 -33.62
CA CYS A 993 27.89 -53.25 -33.87
C CYS A 993 28.08 -54.63 -33.22
N ILE A 994 29.29 -55.22 -33.28
CA ILE A 994 29.57 -56.53 -32.68
C ILE A 994 29.71 -56.44 -31.16
N LYS A 995 30.54 -55.52 -30.66
CA LYS A 995 30.95 -55.53 -29.24
C LYS A 995 29.90 -54.98 -28.30
N PHE A 996 29.07 -54.05 -28.76
CA PHE A 996 28.08 -53.37 -27.93
C PHE A 996 26.63 -53.75 -28.31
N ASP A 997 26.44 -54.67 -29.26
CA ASP A 997 25.14 -55.08 -29.82
C ASP A 997 24.21 -53.92 -30.18
N LYS A 998 24.79 -52.81 -30.67
CA LYS A 998 24.02 -51.63 -31.10
C LYS A 998 23.71 -51.68 -32.59
N GLN A 999 22.50 -51.28 -32.95
CA GLN A 999 22.09 -51.02 -34.32
C GLN A 999 22.64 -49.68 -34.79
N LEU A 1000 23.40 -49.69 -35.88
CA LEU A 1000 23.88 -48.48 -36.52
C LEU A 1000 23.09 -48.19 -37.81
N ILE A 1001 22.58 -46.98 -37.97
CA ILE A 1001 21.88 -46.52 -39.18
C ILE A 1001 22.63 -45.32 -39.76
N ILE A 1002 23.42 -45.56 -40.81
CA ILE A 1002 24.29 -44.56 -41.43
C ILE A 1002 23.78 -44.16 -42.81
N SER A 1003 23.77 -42.87 -43.12
CA SER A 1003 23.54 -42.36 -44.47
C SER A 1003 24.85 -41.88 -45.10
N THR A 1004 24.94 -41.91 -46.42
CA THR A 1004 26.05 -41.32 -47.14
C THR A 1004 25.62 -40.82 -48.51
N HIS A 1005 26.23 -39.72 -48.94
CA HIS A 1005 26.15 -39.26 -50.33
C HIS A 1005 27.28 -39.81 -51.22
N ASP A 1006 28.34 -40.35 -50.61
CA ASP A 1006 29.48 -40.92 -51.31
C ASP A 1006 29.22 -42.39 -51.65
N GLU A 1007 29.13 -42.67 -52.96
CA GLU A 1007 28.92 -44.00 -53.52
C GLU A 1007 30.10 -44.94 -53.24
N ASN A 1008 31.34 -44.43 -53.25
CA ASN A 1008 32.53 -45.23 -52.96
C ASN A 1008 32.51 -45.69 -51.50
N PHE A 1009 32.16 -44.78 -50.59
CA PHE A 1009 32.02 -45.13 -49.18
C PHE A 1009 30.91 -46.16 -48.95
N PHE A 1010 29.75 -46.00 -49.60
CA PHE A 1010 28.68 -46.99 -49.52
C PHE A 1010 29.11 -48.37 -50.03
N GLY A 1011 29.81 -48.42 -51.17
CA GLY A 1011 30.35 -49.66 -51.72
C GLY A 1011 31.40 -50.31 -50.79
N LEU A 1012 32.22 -49.50 -50.10
CA LEU A 1012 33.16 -50.01 -49.09
C LEU A 1012 32.43 -50.61 -47.88
N LEU A 1013 31.34 -49.99 -47.42
CA LEU A 1013 30.50 -50.54 -46.35
C LEU A 1013 29.90 -51.90 -46.75
N GLN A 1014 29.39 -52.02 -47.98
CA GLN A 1014 28.85 -53.28 -48.50
C GLN A 1014 29.89 -54.41 -48.48
N ARG A 1015 31.13 -54.12 -48.87
CA ARG A 1015 32.21 -55.12 -48.90
C ARG A 1015 32.75 -55.48 -47.52
N LYS A 1016 32.79 -54.52 -46.59
CA LYS A 1016 33.41 -54.70 -45.26
C LYS A 1016 32.43 -55.18 -44.18
N ILE A 1017 31.13 -54.98 -44.38
CA ILE A 1017 30.06 -55.35 -43.44
C ILE A 1017 28.98 -56.14 -44.20
N PRO A 1018 29.29 -57.35 -44.71
CA PRO A 1018 28.35 -58.15 -45.48
C PRO A 1018 27.20 -58.68 -44.60
N THR A 1019 26.03 -58.86 -45.21
CA THR A 1019 24.80 -59.24 -44.50
C THR A 1019 24.88 -60.62 -43.85
N GLU A 1020 25.51 -61.59 -44.52
CA GLU A 1020 25.64 -62.97 -44.04
C GLU A 1020 26.35 -63.07 -42.68
N ILE A 1021 27.28 -62.16 -42.40
CA ILE A 1021 28.11 -62.19 -41.19
C ILE A 1021 27.62 -61.21 -40.13
N PHE A 1022 27.11 -60.04 -40.54
CA PHE A 1022 26.80 -58.93 -39.63
C PHE A 1022 25.30 -58.63 -39.48
N GLY A 1023 24.43 -59.32 -40.21
CA GLY A 1023 23.01 -58.99 -40.27
C GLY A 1023 22.80 -57.55 -40.72
N SER A 1024 23.48 -57.13 -41.79
CA SER A 1024 23.44 -55.77 -42.32
C SER A 1024 22.38 -55.58 -43.41
N LYS A 1025 21.88 -54.35 -43.55
CA LYS A 1025 20.88 -53.96 -44.57
C LYS A 1025 21.39 -52.77 -45.38
N PHE A 1026 21.20 -52.82 -46.69
CA PHE A 1026 21.59 -51.76 -47.61
C PHE A 1026 20.37 -51.24 -48.37
N LEU A 1027 20.14 -49.94 -48.28
CA LEU A 1027 19.03 -49.23 -48.90
C LEU A 1027 19.56 -48.08 -49.73
N GLN A 1028 18.81 -47.67 -50.77
CA GLN A 1028 19.12 -46.46 -51.53
C GLN A 1028 17.87 -45.62 -51.78
N LEU A 1029 18.05 -44.31 -51.88
CA LEU A 1029 17.05 -43.42 -52.45
C LEU A 1029 17.29 -43.30 -53.96
N GLU A 1030 16.49 -44.00 -54.77
CA GLU A 1030 16.60 -43.96 -56.24
C GLU A 1030 16.27 -42.57 -56.77
N LYS A 1031 15.26 -41.93 -56.18
CA LYS A 1031 14.73 -40.61 -56.55
C LYS A 1031 14.29 -39.86 -55.28
N PHE A 1032 13.89 -38.61 -55.45
CA PHE A 1032 13.45 -37.74 -54.35
C PHE A 1032 12.36 -38.40 -53.49
N GLY A 1033 12.72 -38.82 -52.28
CA GLY A 1033 11.81 -39.44 -51.31
C GLY A 1033 11.32 -40.86 -51.67
N VAL A 1034 12.02 -41.60 -52.55
CA VAL A 1034 11.66 -42.97 -52.95
C VAL A 1034 12.75 -43.95 -52.52
N VAL A 1035 12.43 -44.84 -51.57
CA VAL A 1035 13.33 -45.85 -51.03
C VAL A 1035 13.22 -47.15 -51.80
N VAL A 1036 14.36 -47.73 -52.18
CA VAL A 1036 14.42 -49.08 -52.74
C VAL A 1036 15.52 -49.90 -52.04
N PRO A 1037 15.32 -51.21 -51.85
CA PRO A 1037 16.39 -52.08 -51.37
C PRO A 1037 17.49 -52.21 -52.43
N VAL A 1038 18.74 -52.40 -51.98
CA VAL A 1038 19.89 -52.63 -52.87
C VAL A 1038 20.27 -54.10 -52.83
N GLU A 1039 20.42 -54.72 -54.01
CA GLU A 1039 20.95 -56.07 -54.12
C GLU A 1039 22.41 -56.12 -53.66
N GLN A 1040 22.79 -57.17 -52.94
CA GLN A 1040 24.12 -57.29 -52.37
C GLN A 1040 25.17 -57.57 -53.46
N ILE A 1041 26.35 -56.98 -53.30
CA ILE A 1041 27.52 -57.40 -54.06
C ILE A 1041 27.94 -58.76 -53.51
N SER A 1042 27.58 -59.84 -54.20
CA SER A 1042 28.10 -61.18 -53.89
C SER A 1042 29.62 -61.16 -54.04
N ASN A 1043 30.34 -61.35 -52.93
CA ASN A 1043 31.77 -61.63 -52.99
C ASN A 1043 31.94 -63.06 -53.54
N ILE A 1044 32.24 -63.16 -54.83
CA ILE A 1044 33.05 -64.28 -55.33
C ILE A 1044 34.52 -63.93 -55.05
#